data_AF-A0A135VDL5-F1
#
_entry.id   AF-A0A135VDL5-F1
#
_cell.length_a   1.000
_cell.length_b   1.000
_cell.length_c   1.000
_cell.angle_alpha   90.00
_cell.angle_beta   90.00
_cell.angle_gamma   90.00
#
_symmetry.space_group_name_H-M   'P 1'
#
loop_
_entity.id
_entity.type
_entity.pdbx_description
1 polymer ?
#
loop_
_entity_poly.entity_id
_entity_poly.type
_entity_poly.pdbx_seq_one_letter_code
_entity_poly.pdbx_strand_id
1 'polypeptide(L)'
;MSSTWVMKTRQMSEAGKELILREALATHLRSTRDRQLFAQISPDERPAGELLAAFASFYLQSYLGVRLHTLEEAKGLAIEEQEKKGEEDRVQLEHEIIHLLGRRFQDEVFTERVVSEFVVRFCDELGTLNPSKPETISSSEELVREYLAMIPKDSSTNHDVDFLNRISALDSTLRHELYSKASGLKETALSLRDEVLREHDSEVIEISVLKEGLKRIWGAPQYTSAHLSESMVFPATMTQIASDVAKRFCKGPKELAIIKKSYEIRLNMLGALRSILDRPTTLDELENVIVSAASQNVASAIQAMPDSAFGIISELVQIPVEDIESAFRRKGLTDPEDIVKGLLTTKEPTEEAAPESEIDEVEMEYLERSIKAIDRLENTLEKPVKGMLRSKGLRASELDKFTIQTLTKDRDSLLGFELQVLEALEQRMRVPSPEDVKRLLEARAKVNQGALSSIGVTSSSSMLQHRRHEETIASVKLDLAWHFMSSVMTNLARVVETYVRSRQDLLRIKALLKSIYEGTETDLQVLREEILIDLASERIYELKTVYPDLGAPDICSWIHARLSDQDMTAAKKELDATPSPVFEGVVDTPLVMDALEFDNYAIAYDIMHRFLRTERHKKLAKEELAVEAKIEEQRIAESKRSSLDVLSWIHTKSQTVFRSIGRVGPKGLEWTMNDDTKCANLLAYYVKTNRGRKVCSICAEAPTDGKCPTHGRSASSVKRLSR
;
A
#
# COMPACT_ATOMS: atom_id res chain seq x y z
N MET A 1 8.16 -16.76 2.70
CA MET A 1 9.33 -16.40 1.88
C MET A 1 9.09 -15.00 1.31
N SER A 2 10.07 -14.08 1.38
CA SER A 2 9.91 -12.76 0.76
C SER A 2 9.85 -12.94 -0.77
N SER A 3 8.86 -12.35 -1.45
CA SER A 3 8.76 -12.37 -2.91
C SER A 3 9.93 -11.59 -3.54
N THR A 4 11.08 -12.25 -3.71
CA THR A 4 12.24 -11.66 -4.37
C THR A 4 12.08 -11.76 -5.88
N TRP A 5 11.65 -10.67 -6.51
CA TRP A 5 11.76 -10.46 -7.95
C TRP A 5 13.21 -10.70 -8.42
N VAL A 6 13.38 -11.50 -9.48
CA VAL A 6 14.66 -11.63 -10.19
C VAL A 6 14.78 -10.46 -11.17
N MET A 7 13.76 -10.27 -11.99
CA MET A 7 13.56 -9.14 -12.89
C MET A 7 12.87 -8.02 -12.12
N LYS A 8 13.66 -7.15 -11.49
CA LYS A 8 13.16 -6.12 -10.55
C LYS A 8 12.22 -5.12 -11.23
N THR A 9 11.14 -4.79 -10.52
CA THR A 9 10.21 -3.71 -10.85
C THR A 9 10.76 -2.34 -10.40
N ARG A 10 10.25 -1.25 -10.97
CA ARG A 10 10.65 0.13 -10.62
C ARG A 10 10.19 0.51 -9.20
N GLN A 11 9.15 -0.14 -8.69
CA GLN A 11 8.56 0.02 -7.36
C GLN A 11 9.54 -0.21 -6.19
N MET A 12 10.71 -0.81 -6.38
CA MET A 12 11.59 -1.22 -5.27
C MET A 12 12.35 -0.07 -4.55
N SER A 13 12.07 1.20 -4.86
CA SER A 13 12.50 2.36 -4.06
C SER A 13 11.45 2.70 -2.96
N GLU A 14 11.85 3.26 -1.81
CA GLU A 14 10.87 3.63 -0.75
C GLU A 14 9.79 4.61 -1.24
N ALA A 15 10.14 5.51 -2.17
CA ALA A 15 9.19 6.41 -2.81
C ALA A 15 8.26 5.69 -3.82
N GLY A 16 8.77 4.71 -4.56
CA GLY A 16 8.05 4.03 -5.64
C GLY A 16 6.91 3.12 -5.20
N LYS A 17 6.87 2.71 -3.92
CA LYS A 17 5.89 1.75 -3.37
C LYS A 17 4.45 2.22 -3.45
N GLU A 18 4.21 3.53 -3.35
CA GLU A 18 2.87 4.11 -3.33
C GLU A 18 2.49 4.79 -4.65
N LEU A 19 3.44 4.94 -5.57
CA LEU A 19 3.27 5.75 -6.79
C LEU A 19 2.97 4.91 -8.03
N ILE A 20 3.67 3.78 -8.23
CA ILE A 20 3.45 2.91 -9.40
C ILE A 20 2.46 1.81 -9.02
N LEU A 21 1.17 2.15 -9.02
CA LEU A 21 0.13 1.28 -8.46
C LEU A 21 -0.06 -0.03 -9.23
N ARG A 22 0.18 -0.08 -10.55
CA ARG A 22 0.15 -1.36 -11.30
C ARG A 22 1.18 -2.36 -10.79
N GLU A 23 2.41 -1.90 -10.58
CA GLU A 23 3.52 -2.72 -10.06
C GLU A 23 3.30 -3.07 -8.59
N ALA A 24 2.72 -2.15 -7.81
CA ALA A 24 2.35 -2.39 -6.42
C ALA A 24 1.29 -3.49 -6.28
N LEU A 25 0.19 -3.38 -7.04
CA LEU A 25 -0.86 -4.38 -7.07
C LEU A 25 -0.31 -5.74 -7.50
N ALA A 26 0.51 -5.80 -8.55
CA ALA A 26 1.16 -7.05 -8.98
C ALA A 26 2.09 -7.64 -7.90
N THR A 27 2.86 -6.80 -7.20
CA THR A 27 3.77 -7.24 -6.13
C THR A 27 3.00 -7.79 -4.93
N HIS A 28 1.90 -7.15 -4.53
CA HIS A 28 1.07 -7.65 -3.44
C HIS A 28 0.27 -8.90 -3.85
N LEU A 29 -0.26 -8.95 -5.08
CA LEU A 29 -0.88 -10.17 -5.62
C LEU A 29 0.10 -11.33 -5.71
N ARG A 30 1.40 -11.07 -5.89
CA ARG A 30 2.47 -12.08 -5.87
C ARG A 30 2.87 -12.52 -4.46
N SER A 31 2.68 -11.68 -3.45
CA SER A 31 3.14 -11.92 -2.09
C SER A 31 2.40 -13.10 -1.46
N THR A 32 3.12 -14.17 -1.10
CA THR A 32 2.53 -15.35 -0.44
C THR A 32 1.77 -14.98 0.84
N ARG A 33 2.27 -13.99 1.60
CA ARG A 33 1.60 -13.50 2.81
C ARG A 33 0.25 -12.89 2.47
N ASP A 34 0.23 -12.02 1.48
CA ASP A 34 -0.96 -11.22 1.16
C ASP A 34 -2.01 -12.12 0.51
N ARG A 35 -1.60 -13.13 -0.25
CA ARG A 35 -2.49 -14.21 -0.73
C ARG A 35 -3.14 -14.99 0.39
N GLN A 36 -2.37 -15.40 1.40
CA GLN A 36 -2.93 -16.14 2.53
C GLN A 36 -3.97 -15.31 3.28
N LEU A 37 -3.72 -14.01 3.44
CA LEU A 37 -4.68 -13.07 4.03
C LEU A 37 -5.91 -12.89 3.13
N PHE A 38 -5.70 -12.69 1.83
CA PHE A 38 -6.77 -12.49 0.87
C PHE A 38 -7.66 -13.74 0.72
N ALA A 39 -7.08 -14.94 0.70
CA ALA A 39 -7.83 -16.19 0.61
C ALA A 39 -8.70 -16.47 1.85
N GLN A 40 -8.30 -15.97 3.03
CA GLN A 40 -9.15 -16.02 4.24
C GLN A 40 -10.35 -15.08 4.15
N ILE A 41 -10.19 -13.99 3.40
CA ILE A 41 -11.11 -12.86 3.26
C ILE A 41 -12.12 -13.09 2.11
N SER A 42 -11.66 -13.67 1.01
CA SER A 42 -12.42 -13.90 -0.21
C SER A 42 -12.17 -15.32 -0.72
N PRO A 43 -12.75 -16.35 -0.07
CA PRO A 43 -12.53 -17.75 -0.44
C PRO A 43 -13.28 -18.17 -1.71
N ASP A 44 -14.30 -17.41 -2.11
CA ASP A 44 -15.20 -17.78 -3.20
C ASP A 44 -14.57 -17.59 -4.59
N GLU A 45 -14.88 -18.51 -5.50
CA GLU A 45 -14.56 -18.38 -6.92
C GLU A 45 -15.39 -17.28 -7.56
N ARG A 46 -14.74 -16.39 -8.31
CA ARG A 46 -15.39 -15.23 -8.97
C ARG A 46 -14.74 -14.95 -10.34
N PRO A 47 -15.42 -14.24 -11.25
CA PRO A 47 -14.80 -13.76 -12.49
C PRO A 47 -13.53 -12.95 -12.20
N ALA A 48 -12.56 -12.99 -13.12
CA ALA A 48 -11.24 -12.40 -12.89
C ALA A 48 -11.28 -10.89 -12.58
N GLY A 49 -12.20 -10.15 -13.22
CA GLY A 49 -12.38 -8.71 -12.95
C GLY A 49 -12.86 -8.42 -11.53
N GLU A 50 -13.80 -9.22 -11.02
CA GLU A 50 -14.30 -9.11 -9.65
C GLU A 50 -13.25 -9.55 -8.62
N LEU A 51 -12.49 -10.61 -8.93
CA LEU A 51 -11.38 -11.06 -8.09
C LEU A 51 -10.32 -9.96 -7.92
N LEU A 52 -9.98 -9.26 -9.00
CA LEU A 52 -9.05 -8.13 -8.96
C LEU A 52 -9.64 -6.91 -8.24
N ALA A 53 -10.95 -6.65 -8.38
CA ALA A 53 -11.66 -5.61 -7.64
C ALA A 53 -11.68 -5.89 -6.12
N ALA A 54 -11.97 -7.12 -5.72
CA ALA A 54 -11.90 -7.58 -4.33
C ALA A 54 -10.48 -7.42 -3.77
N PHE A 55 -9.46 -7.78 -4.56
CA PHE A 55 -8.07 -7.55 -4.15
C PHE A 55 -7.73 -6.06 -4.03
N ALA A 56 -8.22 -5.21 -4.94
CA ALA A 56 -8.03 -3.76 -4.83
C ALA A 56 -8.71 -3.18 -3.58
N SER A 57 -9.89 -3.68 -3.20
CA SER A 57 -10.55 -3.34 -1.92
C SER A 57 -9.66 -3.71 -0.72
N PHE A 58 -9.14 -4.94 -0.72
CA PHE A 58 -8.18 -5.41 0.29
C PHE A 58 -6.93 -4.51 0.35
N TYR A 59 -6.38 -4.14 -0.80
CA TYR A 59 -5.20 -3.28 -0.90
C TYR A 59 -5.46 -1.87 -0.35
N LEU A 60 -6.58 -1.26 -0.76
CA LEU A 60 -7.02 0.07 -0.32
C LEU A 60 -7.23 0.11 1.19
N GLN A 61 -7.86 -0.91 1.77
CA GLN A 61 -8.14 -0.98 3.19
C GLN A 61 -6.89 -1.30 4.04
N SER A 62 -6.06 -2.25 3.60
CA SER A 62 -4.95 -2.79 4.39
C SER A 62 -3.66 -1.98 4.27
N TYR A 63 -3.40 -1.37 3.11
CA TYR A 63 -2.16 -0.64 2.84
C TYR A 63 -2.38 0.87 2.70
N LEU A 64 -3.47 1.28 2.06
CA LEU A 64 -3.79 2.69 1.89
C LEU A 64 -4.73 3.24 2.98
N GLY A 65 -5.18 2.40 3.91
CA GLY A 65 -6.00 2.81 5.06
C GLY A 65 -7.31 3.49 4.67
N VAL A 66 -7.84 3.20 3.48
CA VAL A 66 -9.14 3.73 3.03
C VAL A 66 -10.24 3.02 3.82
N ARG A 67 -11.10 3.82 4.44
CA ARG A 67 -12.27 3.38 5.21
C ARG A 67 -13.48 4.14 4.69
N LEU A 68 -14.61 3.46 4.59
CA LEU A 68 -15.86 4.10 4.18
C LEU A 68 -16.48 4.85 5.35
N HIS A 69 -16.50 4.25 6.54
CA HIS A 69 -17.14 4.83 7.71
C HIS A 69 -16.11 5.27 8.78
N THR A 70 -16.42 6.32 9.54
CA THR A 70 -15.51 6.82 10.59
C THR A 70 -15.43 5.89 11.81
N LEU A 71 -14.21 5.76 12.37
CA LEU A 71 -13.95 5.01 13.61
C LEU A 71 -14.60 5.62 14.86
N GLU A 72 -15.05 6.87 14.81
CA GLU A 72 -15.72 7.51 15.95
C GLU A 72 -17.06 6.85 16.27
N GLU A 73 -17.76 6.32 15.26
CA GLU A 73 -18.95 5.47 15.44
C GLU A 73 -18.62 4.10 16.05
N ALA A 74 -17.36 3.65 15.97
CA ALA A 74 -16.90 2.38 16.52
C ALA A 74 -16.35 2.48 17.95
N LYS A 75 -16.20 3.70 18.49
CA LYS A 75 -15.76 3.93 19.87
C LYS A 75 -16.86 3.49 20.84
N GLY A 76 -16.70 2.29 21.40
CA GLY A 76 -17.64 1.69 22.35
C GLY A 76 -18.23 0.35 21.90
N LEU A 77 -18.00 -0.04 20.65
CA LEU A 77 -18.38 -1.36 20.12
C LEU A 77 -17.46 -2.46 20.65
N ALA A 78 -17.98 -3.68 20.78
CA ALA A 78 -17.17 -4.85 21.09
C ALA A 78 -16.20 -5.16 19.93
N ILE A 79 -15.11 -5.88 20.21
CA ILE A 79 -14.10 -6.24 19.19
C ILE A 79 -14.74 -6.97 18.00
N GLU A 80 -15.68 -7.90 18.26
CA GLU A 80 -16.42 -8.63 17.23
C GLU A 80 -17.28 -7.72 16.33
N GLU A 81 -17.88 -6.67 16.90
CA GLU A 81 -18.69 -5.70 16.15
C GLU A 81 -17.80 -4.79 15.30
N GLN A 82 -16.59 -4.46 15.77
CA GLN A 82 -15.60 -3.71 14.99
C GLN A 82 -15.08 -4.53 13.82
N GLU A 83 -14.81 -5.82 14.02
CA GLU A 83 -14.41 -6.74 12.94
C GLU A 83 -15.53 -6.87 11.90
N LYS A 84 -16.78 -7.05 12.34
CA LYS A 84 -17.94 -7.12 11.44
C LYS A 84 -18.13 -5.82 10.64
N LYS A 85 -17.98 -4.65 11.27
CA LYS A 85 -18.05 -3.37 10.55
C LYS A 85 -16.90 -3.24 9.54
N GLY A 86 -15.69 -3.68 9.89
CA GLY A 86 -14.56 -3.70 8.97
C GLY A 86 -14.76 -4.62 7.75
N GLU A 87 -15.48 -5.72 7.95
CA GLU A 87 -15.90 -6.63 6.89
C GLU A 87 -16.96 -5.99 5.97
N GLU A 88 -18.00 -5.40 6.56
CA GLU A 88 -19.05 -4.67 5.83
C GLU A 88 -18.47 -3.50 5.01
N ASP A 89 -17.55 -2.72 5.59
CA ASP A 89 -16.80 -1.67 4.89
C ASP A 89 -16.07 -2.20 3.66
N ARG A 90 -15.43 -3.37 3.78
CA ARG A 90 -14.65 -3.97 2.69
C ARG A 90 -15.56 -4.42 1.54
N VAL A 91 -16.69 -5.04 1.86
CA VAL A 91 -17.69 -5.49 0.88
C VAL A 91 -18.30 -4.30 0.15
N GLN A 92 -18.64 -3.23 0.88
CA GLN A 92 -19.13 -2.00 0.26
C GLN A 92 -18.07 -1.36 -0.65
N LEU A 93 -16.82 -1.31 -0.21
CA LEU A 93 -15.72 -0.76 -1.01
C LEU A 93 -15.47 -1.60 -2.26
N GLU A 94 -15.58 -2.93 -2.15
CA GLU A 94 -15.52 -3.84 -3.29
C GLU A 94 -16.63 -3.54 -4.31
N HIS A 95 -17.88 -3.36 -3.86
CA HIS A 95 -18.98 -3.00 -4.77
C HIS A 95 -18.77 -1.65 -5.46
N GLU A 96 -18.23 -0.65 -4.75
CA GLU A 96 -17.85 0.63 -5.37
C GLU A 96 -16.79 0.43 -6.46
N ILE A 97 -15.74 -0.37 -6.18
CA ILE A 97 -14.68 -0.65 -7.15
C ILE A 97 -15.21 -1.44 -8.34
N ILE A 98 -16.10 -2.42 -8.14
CA ILE A 98 -16.75 -3.16 -9.23
C ILE A 98 -17.57 -2.20 -10.09
N HIS A 99 -18.35 -1.29 -9.48
CA HIS A 99 -19.12 -0.29 -10.22
C HIS A 99 -18.21 0.64 -11.02
N LEU A 100 -17.13 1.13 -10.43
CA LEU A 100 -16.17 2.00 -11.11
C LEU A 100 -15.39 1.26 -12.18
N LEU A 101 -15.00 0.00 -11.99
CA LEU A 101 -14.22 -0.78 -12.96
C LEU A 101 -15.09 -1.25 -14.14
N GLY A 102 -16.34 -1.65 -13.86
CA GLY A 102 -17.28 -2.16 -14.85
C GLY A 102 -16.68 -3.23 -15.76
N ARG A 103 -16.89 -3.08 -17.07
CA ARG A 103 -16.29 -3.96 -18.11
C ARG A 103 -14.88 -3.55 -18.53
N ARG A 104 -14.32 -2.46 -17.98
CA ARG A 104 -13.09 -1.86 -18.49
C ARG A 104 -11.86 -2.76 -18.35
N PHE A 105 -11.87 -3.75 -17.45
CA PHE A 105 -10.81 -4.77 -17.40
C PHE A 105 -10.90 -5.75 -18.59
N GLN A 106 -12.10 -6.22 -18.94
CA GLN A 106 -12.30 -7.10 -20.10
C GLN A 106 -11.96 -6.35 -21.40
N ASP A 107 -12.41 -5.10 -21.50
CA ASP A 107 -12.11 -4.21 -22.63
C ASP A 107 -10.62 -3.90 -22.69
N GLU A 108 -9.92 -3.71 -21.57
CA GLU A 108 -8.46 -3.54 -21.53
C GLU A 108 -7.72 -4.76 -22.10
N VAL A 109 -8.13 -5.98 -21.73
CA VAL A 109 -7.55 -7.21 -22.29
C VAL A 109 -7.79 -7.28 -23.80
N PHE A 110 -8.96 -6.83 -24.27
CA PHE A 110 -9.26 -6.73 -25.69
C PHE A 110 -8.38 -5.68 -26.39
N THR A 111 -8.28 -4.47 -25.85
CA THR A 111 -7.42 -3.40 -26.39
C THR A 111 -5.98 -3.86 -26.47
N GLU A 112 -5.47 -4.57 -25.46
CA GLU A 112 -4.11 -5.12 -25.47
C GLU A 112 -3.87 -6.15 -26.55
N ARG A 113 -4.91 -6.93 -26.88
CA ARG A 113 -4.86 -7.85 -28.01
C ARG A 113 -4.79 -7.07 -29.32
N VAL A 114 -5.62 -6.05 -29.50
CA VAL A 114 -5.62 -5.17 -30.69
C VAL A 114 -4.25 -4.49 -30.87
N VAL A 115 -3.66 -3.96 -29.79
CA VAL A 115 -2.30 -3.41 -29.79
C VAL A 115 -1.29 -4.47 -30.25
N SER A 116 -1.39 -5.68 -29.72
CA SER A 116 -0.43 -6.75 -30.05
C SER A 116 -0.57 -7.24 -31.49
N GLU A 117 -1.79 -7.39 -32.00
CA GLU A 117 -2.07 -7.71 -33.41
C GLU A 117 -1.57 -6.60 -34.35
N PHE A 118 -1.78 -5.34 -33.97
CA PHE A 118 -1.25 -4.18 -34.70
C PHE A 118 0.27 -4.24 -34.82
N VAL A 119 0.99 -4.47 -33.72
CA VAL A 119 2.46 -4.50 -33.73
C VAL A 119 3.00 -5.64 -34.59
N VAL A 120 2.41 -6.84 -34.50
CA VAL A 120 2.80 -7.99 -35.33
C VAL A 120 2.62 -7.66 -36.81
N ARG A 121 1.46 -7.12 -37.21
CA ARG A 121 1.20 -6.74 -38.60
C ARG A 121 2.08 -5.59 -39.08
N PHE A 122 2.32 -4.59 -38.23
CA PHE A 122 3.24 -3.50 -38.54
C PHE A 122 4.65 -4.02 -38.83
N CYS A 123 5.15 -4.94 -38.00
CA CYS A 123 6.47 -5.54 -38.20
C CYS A 123 6.56 -6.30 -39.54
N ASP A 124 5.49 -6.98 -39.95
CA ASP A 124 5.42 -7.74 -41.19
C ASP A 124 5.30 -6.87 -42.45
N GLU A 125 4.50 -5.81 -42.40
CA GLU A 125 4.18 -5.00 -43.59
C GLU A 125 5.08 -3.78 -43.74
N LEU A 126 5.43 -3.11 -42.63
CA LEU A 126 6.05 -1.77 -42.63
C LEU A 126 7.39 -1.71 -41.90
N GLY A 127 7.73 -2.71 -41.09
CA GLY A 127 8.89 -2.69 -40.18
C GLY A 127 10.25 -2.48 -40.86
N THR A 128 10.41 -2.88 -42.13
CA THR A 128 11.68 -2.72 -42.87
C THR A 128 11.77 -1.42 -43.66
N LEU A 129 10.70 -0.62 -43.70
CA LEU A 129 10.64 0.63 -44.44
C LEU A 129 11.39 1.75 -43.70
N ASN A 130 11.69 2.84 -44.43
CA ASN A 130 12.31 4.02 -43.83
C ASN A 130 11.24 4.85 -43.09
N PRO A 131 11.37 5.10 -41.77
CA PRO A 131 10.36 5.79 -40.97
C PRO A 131 10.18 7.27 -41.31
N SER A 132 11.14 7.90 -42.00
CA SER A 132 11.08 9.31 -42.38
C SER A 132 10.42 9.55 -43.74
N LYS A 133 10.07 8.49 -44.48
CA LYS A 133 9.43 8.62 -45.79
C LYS A 133 7.94 8.93 -45.65
N PRO A 134 7.39 9.90 -46.40
CA PRO A 134 5.96 10.21 -46.37
C PRO A 134 5.06 9.00 -46.66
N GLU A 135 5.47 8.09 -47.56
CA GLU A 135 4.69 6.89 -47.90
C GLU A 135 4.59 5.93 -46.70
N THR A 136 5.68 5.76 -45.93
CA THR A 136 5.68 4.95 -44.71
C THR A 136 4.77 5.54 -43.66
N ILE A 137 4.79 6.88 -43.49
CA ILE A 137 3.93 7.58 -42.52
C ILE A 137 2.46 7.44 -42.92
N SER A 138 2.13 7.62 -44.20
CA SER A 138 0.76 7.43 -44.71
C SER A 138 0.26 6.00 -44.50
N SER A 139 1.08 5.00 -44.82
CA SER A 139 0.72 3.59 -44.62
C SER A 139 0.57 3.25 -43.13
N SER A 140 1.41 3.86 -42.28
CA SER A 140 1.29 3.73 -40.82
C SER A 140 -0.01 4.36 -40.32
N GLU A 141 -0.37 5.54 -40.83
CA GLU A 141 -1.63 6.21 -40.49
C GLU A 141 -2.86 5.38 -40.88
N GLU A 142 -2.85 4.78 -42.07
CA GLU A 142 -3.91 3.87 -42.52
C GLU A 142 -4.07 2.67 -41.57
N LEU A 143 -2.96 2.02 -41.20
CA LEU A 143 -2.97 0.87 -40.29
C LEU A 143 -3.43 1.26 -38.88
N VAL A 144 -3.02 2.44 -38.38
CA VAL A 144 -3.48 2.96 -37.07
C VAL A 144 -5.00 3.16 -37.08
N ARG A 145 -5.55 3.76 -38.15
CA ARG A 145 -7.01 3.98 -38.28
C ARG A 145 -7.77 2.66 -38.39
N GLU A 146 -7.23 1.69 -39.13
CA GLU A 146 -7.82 0.36 -39.27
C GLU A 146 -7.99 -0.32 -37.90
N TYR A 147 -6.92 -0.37 -37.09
CA TYR A 147 -6.96 -1.03 -35.78
C TYR A 147 -7.71 -0.22 -34.72
N LEU A 148 -7.67 1.11 -34.78
CA LEU A 148 -8.49 1.96 -33.90
C LEU A 148 -9.99 1.67 -34.10
N ALA A 149 -10.42 1.38 -35.33
CA ALA A 149 -11.81 1.03 -35.63
C ALA A 149 -12.23 -0.38 -35.14
N MET A 150 -11.27 -1.22 -34.70
CA MET A 150 -11.57 -2.55 -34.15
C MET A 150 -11.97 -2.49 -32.67
N ILE A 151 -11.74 -1.36 -31.98
CA ILE A 151 -12.12 -1.19 -30.58
C ILE A 151 -13.67 -1.15 -30.49
N PRO A 152 -14.30 -1.92 -29.57
CA PRO A 152 -15.75 -2.01 -29.51
C PRO A 152 -16.40 -0.67 -29.14
N LYS A 153 -17.51 -0.34 -29.81
CA LYS A 153 -18.22 0.93 -29.60
C LYS A 153 -18.95 1.03 -28.26
N ASP A 154 -19.15 -0.10 -27.60
CA ASP A 154 -19.74 -0.21 -26.27
C ASP A 154 -18.70 -0.18 -25.15
N SER A 155 -17.40 -0.14 -25.50
CA SER A 155 -16.31 0.03 -24.54
C SER A 155 -16.11 1.50 -24.16
N SER A 156 -15.40 1.76 -23.07
CA SER A 156 -15.03 3.12 -22.69
C SER A 156 -14.20 3.81 -23.79
N THR A 157 -14.51 5.06 -24.11
CA THR A 157 -13.78 5.88 -25.10
C THR A 157 -12.31 6.09 -24.72
N ASN A 158 -11.93 5.84 -23.46
CA ASN A 158 -10.54 5.87 -23.02
C ASN A 158 -9.68 4.73 -23.60
N HIS A 159 -10.29 3.63 -24.06
CA HIS A 159 -9.56 2.54 -24.72
C HIS A 159 -8.92 2.98 -26.05
N ASP A 160 -9.55 3.92 -26.76
CA ASP A 160 -9.00 4.51 -27.98
C ASP A 160 -7.72 5.30 -27.68
N VAL A 161 -7.73 6.07 -26.59
CA VAL A 161 -6.57 6.86 -26.13
C VAL A 161 -5.45 5.93 -25.67
N ASP A 162 -5.80 4.88 -24.93
CA ASP A 162 -4.84 3.88 -24.45
C ASP A 162 -4.19 3.13 -25.61
N PHE A 163 -4.95 2.76 -26.64
CA PHE A 163 -4.41 2.17 -27.86
C PHE A 163 -3.36 3.10 -28.51
N LEU A 164 -3.71 4.36 -28.75
CA LEU A 164 -2.80 5.34 -29.38
C LEU A 164 -1.56 5.61 -28.54
N ASN A 165 -1.72 5.74 -27.22
CA ASN A 165 -0.62 5.94 -26.28
C ASN A 165 0.35 4.75 -26.29
N ARG A 166 -0.18 3.52 -26.30
CA ARG A 166 0.61 2.30 -26.27
C ARG A 166 1.36 2.06 -27.56
N ILE A 167 0.76 2.26 -28.73
CA ILE A 167 1.48 2.07 -30.01
C ILE A 167 2.55 3.15 -30.23
N SER A 168 2.31 4.37 -29.77
CA SER A 168 3.27 5.50 -29.88
C SER A 168 4.32 5.54 -28.77
N ALA A 169 4.25 4.64 -27.79
CA ALA A 169 5.11 4.59 -26.60
C ALA A 169 5.04 5.84 -25.69
N LEU A 170 4.02 6.69 -25.85
CA LEU A 170 3.83 7.87 -25.01
C LEU A 170 3.70 7.48 -23.54
N ASP A 171 2.96 6.41 -23.27
CA ASP A 171 2.70 5.93 -21.92
C ASP A 171 4.00 5.52 -21.19
N SER A 172 4.86 4.72 -21.81
CA SER A 172 6.14 4.28 -21.23
C SER A 172 7.07 5.46 -20.94
N THR A 173 7.12 6.44 -21.84
CA THR A 173 7.94 7.65 -21.72
C THR A 173 7.44 8.51 -20.57
N LEU A 174 6.14 8.77 -20.54
CA LEU A 174 5.52 9.62 -19.55
C LEU A 174 5.53 8.99 -18.15
N ARG A 175 5.31 7.67 -18.03
CA ARG A 175 5.48 6.96 -16.75
C ARG A 175 6.89 7.13 -16.21
N HIS A 176 7.92 7.11 -17.07
CA HIS A 176 9.29 7.33 -16.64
C HIS A 176 9.53 8.76 -16.15
N GLU A 177 8.99 9.76 -16.87
CA GLU A 177 9.09 11.17 -16.47
C GLU A 177 8.36 11.45 -15.15
N LEU A 178 7.12 10.97 -15.01
CA LEU A 178 6.31 11.14 -13.80
C LEU A 178 6.96 10.45 -12.60
N TYR A 179 7.50 9.24 -12.78
CA TYR A 179 8.24 8.56 -11.74
C TYR A 179 9.50 9.34 -11.32
N SER A 180 10.27 9.84 -12.27
CA SER A 180 11.46 10.65 -12.00
C SER A 180 11.10 11.89 -11.16
N LYS A 181 10.04 12.61 -11.57
CA LYS A 181 9.49 13.76 -10.82
C LYS A 181 9.07 13.38 -9.40
N ALA A 182 8.33 12.28 -9.26
CA ALA A 182 7.79 11.84 -7.98
C ALA A 182 8.88 11.34 -7.01
N SER A 183 9.98 10.77 -7.53
CA SER A 183 11.15 10.36 -6.75
C SER A 183 12.08 11.50 -6.36
N GLY A 184 11.88 12.70 -6.94
CA GLY A 184 12.66 13.89 -6.65
C GLY A 184 12.40 14.48 -5.25
N LEU A 185 13.29 15.38 -4.81
CA LEU A 185 13.08 16.14 -3.58
C LEU A 185 11.80 16.98 -3.72
N LYS A 186 10.82 16.77 -2.82
CA LYS A 186 9.60 17.60 -2.76
C LYS A 186 10.00 19.07 -2.56
N GLU A 187 9.37 19.96 -3.32
CA GLU A 187 9.58 21.40 -3.20
C GLU A 187 9.28 21.84 -1.75
N THR A 188 10.23 22.49 -1.11
CA THR A 188 10.06 22.98 0.26
C THR A 188 9.29 24.29 0.27
N ALA A 189 8.18 24.29 1.02
CA ALA A 189 7.42 25.45 1.49
C ALA A 189 6.61 26.21 0.41
N LEU A 190 5.59 25.56 -0.15
CA LEU A 190 4.46 26.25 -0.80
C LEU A 190 3.47 26.75 0.27
N SER A 191 2.77 27.85 -0.03
CA SER A 191 1.61 28.23 0.78
C SER A 191 0.52 27.19 0.63
N LEU A 192 -0.32 26.97 1.64
CA LEU A 192 -1.38 25.96 1.57
C LEU A 192 -2.36 26.22 0.41
N ARG A 193 -2.55 27.50 0.04
CA ARG A 193 -3.35 27.89 -1.13
C ARG A 193 -2.68 27.43 -2.42
N ASP A 194 -1.39 27.72 -2.60
CA ASP A 194 -0.67 27.34 -3.81
C ASP A 194 -0.55 25.81 -3.91
N GLU A 195 -0.45 25.13 -2.77
CA GLU A 195 -0.47 23.66 -2.70
C GLU A 195 -1.82 23.06 -3.14
N VAL A 196 -2.95 23.70 -2.83
CA VAL A 196 -4.27 23.25 -3.29
C VAL A 196 -4.46 23.48 -4.80
N LEU A 197 -3.96 24.61 -5.31
CA LEU A 197 -4.16 25.03 -6.70
C LEU A 197 -3.16 24.41 -7.70
N ARG A 198 -2.11 23.73 -7.21
CA ARG A 198 -1.10 23.12 -8.08
C ARG A 198 -1.61 21.81 -8.70
N GLU A 199 -1.21 21.54 -9.93
CA GLU A 199 -1.34 20.22 -10.52
C GLU A 199 -0.44 19.21 -9.79
N HIS A 200 -1.00 18.06 -9.43
CA HIS A 200 -0.32 17.00 -8.68
C HIS A 200 -0.19 15.71 -9.48
N ASP A 201 0.06 15.82 -10.79
CA ASP A 201 0.07 14.68 -11.71
C ASP A 201 1.01 13.53 -11.30
N SER A 202 2.10 13.84 -10.61
CA SER A 202 3.02 12.83 -10.08
C SER A 202 2.40 11.86 -9.06
N GLU A 203 1.26 12.20 -8.47
CA GLU A 203 0.56 11.39 -7.46
C GLU A 203 -0.37 10.32 -8.06
N VAL A 204 -0.76 10.46 -9.34
CA VAL A 204 -1.69 9.56 -10.05
C VAL A 204 -1.19 9.28 -11.47
N ILE A 205 -0.23 8.37 -11.57
CA ILE A 205 0.53 8.17 -12.80
C ILE A 205 -0.38 7.77 -13.97
N GLU A 206 -1.31 6.84 -13.78
CA GLU A 206 -2.15 6.29 -14.84
C GLU A 206 -3.28 7.22 -15.30
N ILE A 207 -3.82 8.03 -14.38
CA ILE A 207 -4.74 9.13 -14.69
C ILE A 207 -3.99 10.23 -15.45
N SER A 208 -2.78 10.61 -15.02
CA SER A 208 -1.99 11.64 -15.70
C SER A 208 -1.51 11.19 -17.09
N VAL A 209 -1.20 9.90 -17.28
CA VAL A 209 -0.92 9.33 -18.60
C VAL A 209 -2.13 9.45 -19.54
N LEU A 210 -3.33 9.20 -19.03
CA LEU A 210 -4.56 9.40 -19.80
C LEU A 210 -4.76 10.87 -20.19
N LYS A 211 -4.63 11.80 -19.22
CA LYS A 211 -4.79 13.25 -19.43
C LYS A 211 -3.83 13.79 -20.47
N GLU A 212 -2.56 13.39 -20.43
CA GLU A 212 -1.57 13.84 -21.42
C GLU A 212 -1.82 13.21 -22.80
N GLY A 213 -2.29 11.96 -22.86
CA GLY A 213 -2.75 11.35 -24.11
C GLY A 213 -3.90 12.13 -24.75
N LEU A 214 -4.90 12.49 -23.95
CA LEU A 214 -6.03 13.33 -24.38
C LEU A 214 -5.56 14.71 -24.85
N LYS A 215 -4.67 15.35 -24.09
CA LYS A 215 -4.06 16.64 -24.47
C LYS A 215 -3.26 16.54 -25.76
N ARG A 216 -2.57 15.43 -26.00
CA ARG A 216 -1.86 15.19 -27.26
C ARG A 216 -2.83 15.04 -28.44
N ILE A 217 -3.98 14.41 -28.22
CA ILE A 217 -5.00 14.19 -29.25
C ILE A 217 -5.76 15.49 -29.57
N TRP A 218 -6.20 16.22 -28.54
CA TRP A 218 -7.16 17.32 -28.64
C TRP A 218 -6.57 18.72 -28.38
N GLY A 219 -5.36 18.81 -27.86
CA GLY A 219 -4.72 20.07 -27.41
C GLY A 219 -5.05 20.47 -25.96
N ALA A 220 -6.03 19.83 -25.33
CA ALA A 220 -6.43 20.04 -23.94
C ALA A 220 -6.84 18.70 -23.28
N PRO A 221 -6.68 18.55 -21.95
CA PRO A 221 -7.14 17.38 -21.23
C PRO A 221 -8.67 17.45 -21.12
N GLN A 222 -9.38 16.88 -22.10
CA GLN A 222 -10.84 16.86 -22.13
C GLN A 222 -11.39 15.44 -22.22
N TYR A 223 -12.53 15.19 -21.56
CA TYR A 223 -13.21 13.91 -21.67
C TYR A 223 -13.70 13.67 -23.11
N THR A 224 -13.78 12.40 -23.50
CA THR A 224 -14.21 11.98 -24.84
C THR A 224 -15.68 11.54 -24.80
N SER A 225 -16.55 12.29 -25.48
CA SER A 225 -17.98 11.99 -25.59
C SER A 225 -18.32 10.92 -26.63
N ALA A 226 -17.37 10.59 -27.52
CA ALA A 226 -17.51 9.57 -28.55
C ALA A 226 -16.13 8.95 -28.85
N HIS A 227 -16.14 7.78 -29.50
CA HIS A 227 -14.91 7.13 -29.96
C HIS A 227 -14.12 8.02 -30.93
N LEU A 228 -12.80 7.90 -30.92
CA LEU A 228 -11.87 8.61 -31.81
C LEU A 228 -12.06 8.25 -33.28
N SER A 229 -12.59 7.05 -33.56
CA SER A 229 -12.95 6.63 -34.92
C SER A 229 -14.18 7.37 -35.46
N GLU A 230 -15.03 7.90 -34.58
CA GLU A 230 -16.27 8.61 -34.93
C GLU A 230 -16.14 10.13 -34.78
N SER A 231 -15.15 10.59 -34.03
CA SER A 231 -14.84 12.00 -33.80
C SER A 231 -13.71 12.49 -34.72
N MET A 232 -13.68 13.80 -34.98
CA MET A 232 -12.64 14.39 -35.83
C MET A 232 -11.34 14.60 -35.06
N VAL A 233 -10.41 13.64 -35.12
CA VAL A 233 -9.01 13.89 -34.71
C VAL A 233 -8.34 14.82 -35.71
N PHE A 234 -7.63 15.84 -35.24
CA PHE A 234 -6.90 16.76 -36.12
C PHE A 234 -5.91 15.99 -37.01
N PRO A 235 -5.92 16.19 -38.34
CA PRO A 235 -5.06 15.42 -39.27
C PRO A 235 -3.57 15.48 -38.90
N ALA A 236 -3.08 16.66 -38.53
CA ALA A 236 -1.68 16.84 -38.11
C ALA A 236 -1.30 15.97 -36.90
N THR A 237 -2.21 15.80 -35.95
CA THR A 237 -2.01 14.96 -34.77
C THR A 237 -1.92 13.49 -35.16
N MET A 238 -2.80 13.01 -36.04
CA MET A 238 -2.76 11.62 -36.50
C MET A 238 -1.47 11.32 -37.28
N THR A 239 -1.06 12.22 -38.16
CA THR A 239 0.22 12.09 -38.89
C THR A 239 1.42 12.08 -37.93
N GLN A 240 1.38 12.88 -36.85
CA GLN A 240 2.41 12.86 -35.82
C GLN A 240 2.45 11.52 -35.08
N ILE A 241 1.29 10.96 -34.69
CA ILE A 241 1.20 9.63 -34.07
C ILE A 241 1.77 8.56 -35.01
N ALA A 242 1.35 8.56 -36.28
CA ALA A 242 1.85 7.63 -37.28
C ALA A 242 3.38 7.75 -37.48
N SER A 243 3.93 8.97 -37.45
CA SER A 243 5.38 9.19 -37.50
C SER A 243 6.10 8.56 -36.31
N ASP A 244 5.55 8.69 -35.10
CA ASP A 244 6.19 8.17 -33.90
C ASP A 244 6.10 6.63 -33.82
N VAL A 245 4.98 6.06 -34.27
CA VAL A 245 4.82 4.61 -34.48
C VAL A 245 5.86 4.10 -35.48
N ALA A 246 6.03 4.76 -36.64
CA ALA A 246 7.02 4.37 -37.63
C ALA A 246 8.45 4.44 -37.07
N LYS A 247 8.82 5.51 -36.37
CA LYS A 247 10.15 5.62 -35.72
C LYS A 247 10.39 4.51 -34.69
N ARG A 248 9.34 4.07 -34.00
CA ARG A 248 9.42 3.03 -32.99
C ARG A 248 9.64 1.65 -33.61
N PHE A 249 8.83 1.29 -34.61
CA PHE A 249 8.78 -0.08 -35.10
C PHE A 249 9.58 -0.29 -36.39
N CYS A 250 9.95 0.74 -37.14
CA CYS A 250 10.85 0.58 -38.28
C CYS A 250 12.30 0.41 -37.79
N LYS A 251 12.75 -0.84 -37.63
CA LYS A 251 14.01 -1.23 -36.99
C LYS A 251 14.82 -2.21 -37.85
N GLY A 252 16.02 -2.57 -37.38
CA GLY A 252 16.84 -3.58 -38.05
C GLY A 252 16.19 -4.98 -37.99
N PRO A 253 16.51 -5.90 -38.92
CA PRO A 253 15.86 -7.22 -38.99
C PRO A 253 15.89 -8.04 -37.69
N LYS A 254 16.99 -7.96 -36.92
CA LYS A 254 17.12 -8.67 -35.63
C LYS A 254 16.17 -8.11 -34.58
N GLU A 255 16.10 -6.78 -34.46
CA GLU A 255 15.22 -6.10 -33.50
C GLU A 255 13.75 -6.31 -33.86
N LEU A 256 13.40 -6.24 -35.15
CA LEU A 256 12.05 -6.54 -35.64
C LEU A 256 11.61 -7.95 -35.27
N ALA A 257 12.48 -8.95 -35.45
CA ALA A 257 12.18 -10.32 -35.10
C ALA A 257 11.95 -10.49 -33.59
N ILE A 258 12.73 -9.80 -32.74
CA ILE A 258 12.54 -9.77 -31.28
C ILE A 258 11.20 -9.14 -30.91
N ILE A 259 10.88 -7.97 -31.46
CA ILE A 259 9.63 -7.25 -31.21
C ILE A 259 8.45 -8.13 -31.61
N LYS A 260 8.43 -8.58 -32.87
CA LYS A 260 7.37 -9.46 -33.39
C LYS A 260 7.17 -10.67 -32.49
N LYS A 261 8.25 -11.37 -32.14
CA LYS A 261 8.14 -12.59 -31.35
C LYS A 261 7.62 -12.33 -29.94
N SER A 262 7.99 -11.21 -29.33
CA SER A 262 7.53 -10.81 -28.01
C SER A 262 6.03 -10.50 -27.99
N TYR A 263 5.52 -9.82 -29.02
CA TYR A 263 4.08 -9.56 -29.15
C TYR A 263 3.27 -10.80 -29.55
N GLU A 264 3.84 -11.76 -30.28
CA GLU A 264 3.23 -13.09 -30.49
C GLU A 264 3.06 -13.86 -29.16
N ILE A 265 4.09 -13.85 -28.31
CA ILE A 265 4.00 -14.44 -26.95
C ILE A 265 2.90 -13.74 -26.16
N ARG A 266 2.86 -12.40 -26.20
CA ARG A 266 1.85 -11.59 -25.52
C ARG A 266 0.43 -11.93 -26.00
N LEU A 267 0.21 -12.15 -27.30
CA LEU A 267 -1.07 -12.60 -27.85
C LEU A 267 -1.52 -13.94 -27.26
N ASN A 268 -0.59 -14.90 -27.14
CA ASN A 268 -0.90 -16.20 -26.55
C ASN A 268 -1.25 -16.09 -25.05
N MET A 269 -0.54 -15.23 -24.32
CA MET A 269 -0.84 -14.95 -22.90
C MET A 269 -2.19 -14.23 -22.72
N LEU A 270 -2.53 -13.27 -23.59
CA LEU A 270 -3.85 -12.61 -23.61
C LEU A 270 -4.96 -13.61 -23.95
N GLY A 271 -4.70 -14.55 -24.86
CA GLY A 271 -5.62 -15.65 -25.16
C GLY A 271 -5.89 -16.54 -23.94
N ALA A 272 -4.84 -16.89 -23.18
CA ALA A 272 -4.98 -17.65 -21.95
C ALA A 272 -5.77 -16.88 -20.89
N LEU A 273 -5.45 -15.60 -20.65
CA LEU A 273 -6.20 -14.74 -19.73
C LEU A 273 -7.66 -14.60 -20.16
N ARG A 274 -7.93 -14.41 -21.46
CA ARG A 274 -9.29 -14.29 -21.98
C ARG A 274 -10.12 -15.55 -21.74
N SER A 275 -9.52 -16.73 -21.79
CA SER A 275 -10.20 -18.00 -21.54
C SER A 275 -10.75 -18.13 -20.11
N ILE A 276 -10.30 -17.26 -19.20
CA ILE A 276 -10.64 -17.32 -17.78
C ILE A 276 -11.32 -16.04 -17.25
N LEU A 277 -11.54 -15.03 -18.09
CA LEU A 277 -12.09 -13.74 -17.65
C LEU A 277 -13.50 -13.87 -17.05
N ASP A 278 -14.38 -14.61 -17.73
CA ASP A 278 -15.81 -14.68 -17.38
C ASP A 278 -16.17 -15.93 -16.57
N ARG A 279 -15.21 -16.85 -16.37
CA ARG A 279 -15.44 -18.06 -15.56
C ARG A 279 -15.13 -17.75 -14.09
N PRO A 280 -15.89 -18.29 -13.13
CA PRO A 280 -15.47 -18.32 -11.73
C PRO A 280 -14.06 -18.95 -11.63
N THR A 281 -13.14 -18.25 -10.98
CA THR A 281 -11.75 -18.65 -10.84
C THR A 281 -11.22 -18.20 -9.47
N THR A 282 -10.17 -18.85 -8.99
CA THR A 282 -9.38 -18.38 -7.85
C THR A 282 -8.14 -17.60 -8.28
N LEU A 283 -7.48 -16.91 -7.34
CA LEU A 283 -6.21 -16.22 -7.59
C LEU A 283 -5.08 -17.19 -7.97
N ASP A 284 -5.07 -18.38 -7.37
CA ASP A 284 -4.07 -19.41 -7.66
C ASP A 284 -4.28 -20.00 -9.06
N GLU A 285 -5.54 -20.24 -9.48
CA GLU A 285 -5.85 -20.67 -10.83
C GLU A 285 -5.50 -19.61 -11.89
N LEU A 286 -5.84 -18.34 -11.63
CA LEU A 286 -5.47 -17.21 -12.47
C LEU A 286 -3.94 -17.15 -12.67
N GLU A 287 -3.17 -17.26 -11.59
CA GLU A 287 -1.72 -17.31 -11.68
C GLU A 287 -1.24 -18.51 -12.49
N ASN A 288 -1.71 -19.71 -12.17
CA ASN A 288 -1.23 -20.93 -12.81
C ASN A 288 -1.46 -20.93 -14.32
N VAL A 289 -2.62 -20.45 -14.78
CA VAL A 289 -2.94 -20.31 -16.21
C VAL A 289 -1.96 -19.38 -16.90
N ILE A 290 -1.68 -18.21 -16.30
CA ILE A 290 -0.78 -17.21 -16.89
C ILE A 290 0.67 -17.66 -16.82
N VAL A 291 1.11 -18.24 -15.71
CA VAL A 291 2.46 -18.79 -15.52
C VAL A 291 2.74 -19.90 -16.52
N SER A 292 1.78 -20.81 -16.71
CA SER A 292 1.89 -21.89 -17.69
C SER A 292 1.99 -21.33 -19.11
N ALA A 293 1.09 -20.42 -19.49
CA ALA A 293 1.14 -19.77 -20.79
C ALA A 293 2.45 -18.99 -21.02
N ALA A 294 2.91 -18.21 -20.04
CA ALA A 294 4.16 -17.46 -20.13
C ALA A 294 5.36 -18.41 -20.33
N SER A 295 5.46 -19.42 -19.46
CA SER A 295 6.60 -20.33 -19.43
C SER A 295 6.73 -21.12 -20.73
N GLN A 296 5.63 -21.68 -21.24
CA GLN A 296 5.63 -22.45 -22.48
C GLN A 296 5.99 -21.58 -23.68
N ASN A 297 5.32 -20.43 -23.84
CA ASN A 297 5.52 -19.58 -25.00
C ASN A 297 6.92 -18.93 -25.03
N VAL A 298 7.42 -18.48 -23.88
CA VAL A 298 8.78 -17.93 -23.77
C VAL A 298 9.83 -19.02 -24.03
N ALA A 299 9.66 -20.22 -23.48
CA ALA A 299 10.60 -21.32 -23.73
C ALA A 299 10.66 -21.71 -25.21
N SER A 300 9.51 -21.86 -25.87
CA SER A 300 9.44 -22.16 -27.30
C SER A 300 10.07 -21.06 -28.16
N ALA A 301 9.90 -19.79 -27.79
CA ALA A 301 10.51 -18.67 -28.50
C ALA A 301 12.04 -18.63 -28.34
N ILE A 302 12.55 -18.89 -27.14
CA ILE A 302 14.00 -18.95 -26.88
C ILE A 302 14.64 -20.14 -27.62
N GLN A 303 13.97 -21.30 -27.65
CA GLN A 303 14.44 -22.46 -28.43
C GLN A 303 14.55 -22.14 -29.93
N ALA A 304 13.59 -21.39 -30.48
CA ALA A 304 13.60 -21.01 -31.88
C ALA A 304 14.65 -19.92 -32.18
N MET A 305 14.96 -19.04 -31.22
CA MET A 305 15.88 -17.91 -31.39
C MET A 305 16.83 -17.73 -30.18
N PRO A 306 17.81 -18.63 -29.97
CA PRO A 306 18.68 -18.58 -28.78
C PRO A 306 19.50 -17.28 -28.66
N ASP A 307 20.02 -16.77 -29.79
CA ASP A 307 20.84 -15.54 -29.85
C ASP A 307 20.08 -14.25 -29.54
N SER A 308 18.77 -14.35 -29.36
CA SER A 308 17.85 -13.25 -29.07
C SER A 308 17.10 -13.45 -27.74
N ALA A 309 17.45 -14.48 -26.96
CA ALA A 309 16.72 -14.87 -25.74
C ALA A 309 16.49 -13.71 -24.76
N PHE A 310 17.56 -13.01 -24.36
CA PHE A 310 17.46 -11.88 -23.43
C PHE A 310 16.73 -10.68 -24.05
N GLY A 311 16.84 -10.48 -25.36
CA GLY A 311 16.09 -9.45 -26.08
C GLY A 311 14.58 -9.71 -26.06
N ILE A 312 14.16 -10.97 -26.27
CA ILE A 312 12.75 -11.36 -26.20
C ILE A 312 12.20 -11.15 -24.79
N ILE A 313 12.94 -11.58 -23.76
CA ILE A 313 12.52 -11.38 -22.36
C ILE A 313 12.45 -9.88 -22.04
N SER A 314 13.47 -9.12 -22.42
CA SER A 314 13.56 -7.67 -22.22
C SER A 314 12.37 -6.92 -22.82
N GLU A 315 12.00 -7.21 -24.07
CA GLU A 315 10.85 -6.59 -24.71
C GLU A 315 9.52 -7.05 -24.08
N LEU A 316 9.40 -8.31 -23.65
CA LEU A 316 8.19 -8.81 -23.00
C LEU A 316 7.92 -8.14 -21.64
N VAL A 317 8.96 -7.93 -20.82
CA VAL A 317 8.84 -7.34 -19.47
C VAL A 317 9.17 -5.84 -19.42
N GLN A 318 9.56 -5.24 -20.55
CA GLN A 318 9.89 -3.81 -20.68
C GLN A 318 11.02 -3.34 -19.74
N ILE A 319 12.05 -4.18 -19.57
CA ILE A 319 13.27 -3.91 -18.80
C ILE A 319 14.47 -3.92 -19.74
N PRO A 320 15.46 -3.03 -19.63
CA PRO A 320 16.66 -3.03 -20.49
C PRO A 320 17.37 -4.39 -20.52
N VAL A 321 17.88 -4.78 -21.69
CA VAL A 321 18.53 -6.08 -21.90
C VAL A 321 19.71 -6.27 -20.93
N GLU A 322 20.49 -5.22 -20.70
CA GLU A 322 21.65 -5.24 -19.82
C GLU A 322 21.28 -5.54 -18.37
N ASP A 323 20.13 -5.04 -17.92
CA ASP A 323 19.61 -5.28 -16.58
C ASP A 323 19.09 -6.72 -16.43
N ILE A 324 18.46 -7.27 -17.47
CA ILE A 324 18.04 -8.68 -17.52
C ILE A 324 19.26 -9.61 -17.45
N GLU A 325 20.26 -9.37 -18.30
CA GLU A 325 21.50 -10.15 -18.31
C GLU A 325 22.23 -10.08 -16.95
N SER A 326 22.32 -8.89 -16.36
CA SER A 326 22.91 -8.68 -15.04
C SER A 326 22.15 -9.42 -13.94
N ALA A 327 20.82 -9.36 -13.95
CA ALA A 327 19.97 -10.04 -12.98
C ALA A 327 20.11 -11.56 -13.06
N PHE A 328 20.06 -12.12 -14.27
CA PHE A 328 20.19 -13.55 -14.52
C PHE A 328 21.60 -14.07 -14.26
N ARG A 329 22.65 -13.34 -14.66
CA ARG A 329 24.05 -13.70 -14.36
C ARG A 329 24.30 -13.77 -12.85
N ARG A 330 23.76 -12.84 -12.05
CA ARG A 330 23.87 -12.87 -10.58
C ARG A 330 23.21 -14.09 -9.95
N LYS A 331 22.26 -14.72 -10.66
CA LYS A 331 21.56 -15.93 -10.24
C LYS A 331 22.10 -17.21 -10.90
N GLY A 332 23.15 -17.11 -11.72
CA GLY A 332 23.75 -18.24 -12.42
C GLY A 332 22.98 -18.72 -13.65
N LEU A 333 22.09 -17.89 -14.20
CA LEU A 333 21.36 -18.15 -15.45
C LEU A 333 22.06 -17.40 -16.59
N THR A 334 23.12 -17.98 -17.16
CA THR A 334 23.87 -17.34 -18.24
C THR A 334 23.61 -17.96 -19.61
N ASP A 335 23.18 -19.22 -19.64
CA ASP A 335 22.89 -19.95 -20.88
C ASP A 335 21.38 -19.91 -21.16
N PRO A 336 20.94 -19.47 -22.36
CA PRO A 336 19.55 -19.59 -22.79
C PRO A 336 18.97 -21.01 -22.66
N GLU A 337 19.77 -22.07 -22.82
CA GLU A 337 19.29 -23.45 -22.66
C GLU A 337 18.84 -23.76 -21.24
N ASP A 338 19.54 -23.23 -20.23
CA ASP A 338 19.20 -23.44 -18.82
C ASP A 338 17.85 -22.77 -18.51
N ILE A 339 17.59 -21.61 -19.09
CA ILE A 339 16.31 -20.90 -18.98
C ILE A 339 15.20 -21.75 -19.59
N VAL A 340 15.41 -22.29 -20.79
CA VAL A 340 14.43 -23.15 -21.47
C VAL A 340 14.09 -24.40 -20.63
N LYS A 341 15.11 -25.13 -20.16
CA LYS A 341 14.92 -26.34 -19.33
C LYS A 341 14.18 -26.00 -18.03
N GLY A 342 14.52 -24.87 -17.41
CA GLY A 342 13.84 -24.38 -16.21
C GLY A 342 12.38 -23.96 -16.47
N LEU A 343 12.10 -23.27 -17.57
CA LEU A 343 10.74 -22.85 -17.90
C LEU A 343 9.82 -24.04 -18.19
N LEU A 344 10.34 -25.07 -18.86
CA LEU A 344 9.59 -26.28 -19.22
C LEU A 344 9.48 -27.32 -18.10
N THR A 345 10.24 -27.19 -17.01
CA THR A 345 10.12 -28.11 -15.87
C THR A 345 8.78 -27.86 -15.17
N THR A 346 7.79 -28.69 -15.49
CA THR A 346 6.52 -28.76 -14.74
C THR A 346 6.81 -29.43 -13.40
N LYS A 347 6.72 -28.67 -12.30
CA LYS A 347 6.26 -29.27 -11.04
C LYS A 347 4.74 -29.39 -11.15
N GLU A 348 4.27 -30.19 -12.10
CA GLU A 348 2.96 -30.82 -11.93
C GLU A 348 3.20 -32.03 -11.03
N PRO A 349 2.31 -32.34 -10.06
CA PRO A 349 2.32 -33.63 -9.39
C PRO A 349 1.85 -34.67 -10.39
N THR A 350 2.68 -34.98 -11.38
CA THR A 350 2.43 -36.08 -12.30
C THR A 350 2.69 -37.37 -11.54
N GLU A 351 1.64 -38.16 -11.35
CA GLU A 351 1.68 -39.56 -10.89
C GLU A 351 2.42 -40.50 -11.86
N GLU A 352 3.27 -39.98 -12.75
CA GLU A 352 4.04 -40.78 -13.70
C GLU A 352 5.49 -40.87 -13.23
N ALA A 353 5.73 -41.91 -12.45
CA ALA A 353 6.97 -42.65 -12.25
C ALA A 353 8.21 -42.06 -12.96
N ALA A 354 8.81 -41.03 -12.37
CA ALA A 354 10.27 -40.95 -12.36
C ALA A 354 10.78 -42.18 -11.58
N PRO A 355 11.91 -42.80 -11.98
CA PRO A 355 12.46 -43.93 -11.25
C PRO A 355 12.61 -43.51 -9.79
N GLU A 356 11.99 -44.26 -8.88
CA GLU A 356 11.96 -44.03 -7.43
C GLU A 356 13.31 -43.44 -6.95
N SER A 357 13.39 -42.12 -6.84
CA SER A 357 14.36 -41.50 -5.98
C SER A 357 13.81 -41.69 -4.58
N GLU A 358 14.43 -42.59 -3.80
CA GLU A 358 14.05 -42.98 -2.44
C GLU A 358 14.02 -41.83 -1.40
N ILE A 359 14.11 -40.56 -1.82
CA ILE A 359 14.32 -39.41 -0.93
C ILE A 359 13.18 -38.41 -1.11
N ASP A 360 12.34 -38.30 -0.08
CA ASP A 360 11.20 -37.37 0.01
C ASP A 360 11.68 -35.89 0.11
N GLU A 361 10.82 -34.92 -0.23
CA GLU A 361 11.10 -33.48 -0.15
C GLU A 361 11.49 -33.06 1.28
N VAL A 362 10.87 -33.69 2.28
CA VAL A 362 11.21 -33.53 3.70
C VAL A 362 12.62 -34.03 4.01
N GLU A 363 13.02 -35.14 3.38
CA GLU A 363 14.34 -35.75 3.57
C GLU A 363 15.44 -34.93 2.85
N MET A 364 15.14 -34.36 1.69
CA MET A 364 15.99 -33.38 1.01
C MET A 364 16.20 -32.12 1.86
N GLU A 365 15.14 -31.58 2.47
CA GLU A 365 15.25 -30.42 3.35
C GLU A 365 16.07 -30.75 4.61
N TYR A 366 15.91 -31.95 5.17
CA TYR A 366 16.70 -32.44 6.29
C TYR A 366 18.18 -32.58 5.95
N LEU A 367 18.51 -33.16 4.78
CA LEU A 367 19.88 -33.29 4.27
C LEU A 367 20.52 -31.90 4.08
N GLU A 368 19.78 -30.93 3.54
CA GLU A 368 20.29 -29.57 3.35
C GLU A 368 20.54 -28.84 4.68
N ARG A 369 19.58 -28.90 5.62
CA ARG A 369 19.77 -28.31 6.96
C ARG A 369 20.99 -28.92 7.64
N SER A 370 21.18 -30.23 7.47
CA SER A 370 22.32 -30.96 8.01
C SER A 370 23.65 -30.52 7.38
N ILE A 371 23.68 -30.37 6.04
CA ILE A 371 24.85 -29.86 5.32
C ILE A 371 25.17 -28.41 5.72
N LYS A 372 24.17 -27.52 5.80
CA LYS A 372 24.40 -26.14 6.23
C LYS A 372 24.91 -26.07 7.68
N ALA A 373 24.41 -26.93 8.55
CA ALA A 373 24.86 -27.00 9.93
C ALA A 373 26.32 -27.45 10.01
N ILE A 374 26.71 -28.49 9.26
CA ILE A 374 28.09 -28.99 9.27
C ILE A 374 29.08 -28.03 8.61
N ASP A 375 28.69 -27.36 7.51
CA ASP A 375 29.51 -26.33 6.86
C ASP A 375 29.71 -25.11 7.76
N ARG A 376 28.69 -24.73 8.55
CA ARG A 376 28.83 -23.65 9.56
C ARG A 376 29.78 -24.06 10.68
N LEU A 377 29.71 -25.30 11.15
CA LEU A 377 30.65 -25.86 12.13
C LEU A 377 32.08 -25.87 11.56
N GLU A 378 32.27 -26.34 10.33
CA GLU A 378 33.56 -26.37 9.62
C GLU A 378 34.15 -24.97 9.50
N ASN A 379 33.38 -24.01 8.97
CA ASN A 379 33.85 -22.66 8.74
C ASN A 379 34.19 -21.93 10.04
N THR A 380 33.40 -22.13 11.10
CA THR A 380 33.67 -21.57 12.43
C THR A 380 34.90 -22.23 13.07
N LEU A 381 35.09 -23.53 12.89
CA LEU A 381 36.27 -24.23 13.39
C LEU A 381 37.55 -23.74 12.68
N GLU A 382 37.56 -23.73 11.34
CA GLU A 382 38.74 -23.44 10.53
C GLU A 382 39.17 -21.98 10.58
N LYS A 383 38.22 -21.03 10.53
CA LYS A 383 38.55 -19.60 10.44
C LYS A 383 38.68 -18.94 11.82
N PRO A 384 37.60 -18.68 12.58
CA PRO A 384 37.69 -17.92 13.82
C PRO A 384 38.30 -18.71 14.98
N VAL A 385 38.03 -20.02 15.13
CA VAL A 385 38.53 -20.79 16.28
C VAL A 385 40.01 -21.14 16.12
N LYS A 386 40.40 -21.86 15.05
CA LYS A 386 41.81 -22.16 14.79
C LYS A 386 42.64 -20.89 14.62
N GLY A 387 42.11 -19.86 13.95
CA GLY A 387 42.77 -18.55 13.83
C GLY A 387 43.07 -17.89 15.19
N MET A 388 42.09 -17.91 16.11
CA MET A 388 42.26 -17.37 17.47
C MET A 388 43.23 -18.21 18.31
N LEU A 389 43.21 -19.53 18.17
CA LEU A 389 44.10 -20.41 18.94
C LEU A 389 45.54 -20.32 18.43
N ARG A 390 45.74 -20.13 17.11
CA ARG A 390 47.05 -19.80 16.52
C ARG A 390 47.59 -18.49 17.08
N SER A 391 46.77 -17.44 17.20
CA SER A 391 47.21 -16.16 17.77
C SER A 391 47.50 -16.23 19.27
N LYS A 392 46.91 -17.19 19.99
CA LYS A 392 47.22 -17.50 21.40
C LYS A 392 48.45 -18.39 21.60
N GLY A 393 49.15 -18.79 20.53
CA GLY A 393 50.43 -19.51 20.61
C GLY A 393 50.34 -21.04 20.51
N LEU A 394 49.17 -21.63 20.19
CA LEU A 394 49.08 -23.06 19.87
C LEU A 394 49.74 -23.37 18.53
N ARG A 395 50.45 -24.50 18.46
CA ARG A 395 51.19 -24.90 17.25
C ARG A 395 50.21 -25.23 16.13
N ALA A 396 50.44 -24.67 14.94
CA ALA A 396 49.62 -24.93 13.76
C ALA A 396 49.51 -26.43 13.45
N SER A 397 50.59 -27.19 13.62
CA SER A 397 50.63 -28.64 13.39
C SER A 397 49.80 -29.47 14.38
N GLU A 398 49.41 -28.91 15.53
CA GLU A 398 48.49 -29.55 16.48
C GLU A 398 47.04 -29.17 16.16
N LEU A 399 46.79 -27.91 15.81
CA LEU A 399 45.47 -27.42 15.41
C LEU A 399 44.98 -28.04 14.10
N ASP A 400 45.88 -28.32 13.16
CA ASP A 400 45.53 -28.94 11.87
C ASP A 400 45.14 -30.42 12.04
N LYS A 401 45.52 -31.07 13.15
CA LYS A 401 45.07 -32.44 13.49
C LYS A 401 43.64 -32.48 14.03
N PHE A 402 43.12 -31.36 14.53
CA PHE A 402 41.75 -31.26 15.00
C PHE A 402 40.83 -30.99 13.81
N THR A 403 40.06 -31.99 13.39
CA THR A 403 39.07 -31.90 12.30
C THR A 403 37.66 -32.02 12.87
N ILE A 404 36.63 -31.78 12.05
CA ILE A 404 35.23 -32.00 12.47
C ILE A 404 35.00 -33.43 12.93
N GLN A 405 35.74 -34.41 12.40
CA GLN A 405 35.63 -35.80 12.83
C GLN A 405 36.04 -35.99 14.30
N THR A 406 36.93 -35.16 14.83
CA THR A 406 37.31 -35.19 16.25
C THR A 406 36.14 -34.83 17.17
N LEU A 407 35.16 -34.05 16.70
CA LEU A 407 33.94 -33.70 17.46
C LEU A 407 32.96 -34.87 17.63
N THR A 408 33.22 -36.02 17.01
CA THR A 408 32.43 -37.26 17.20
C THR A 408 32.87 -38.09 18.41
N LYS A 409 33.96 -37.70 19.05
CA LYS A 409 34.52 -38.35 20.24
C LYS A 409 33.90 -37.77 21.50
N ASP A 410 33.74 -38.62 22.53
CA ASP A 410 33.29 -38.17 23.84
C ASP A 410 34.36 -37.30 24.51
N ARG A 411 33.91 -36.32 25.30
CA ARG A 411 34.77 -35.32 25.96
C ARG A 411 35.91 -35.95 26.77
N ASP A 412 35.66 -37.10 27.39
CA ASP A 412 36.62 -37.82 28.23
C ASP A 412 37.76 -38.49 27.43
N SER A 413 37.59 -38.60 26.11
CA SER A 413 38.57 -39.20 25.20
C SER A 413 39.41 -38.18 24.42
N LEU A 414 39.16 -36.88 24.65
CA LEU A 414 39.86 -35.78 23.99
C LEU A 414 41.18 -35.44 24.70
N LEU A 415 42.22 -35.20 23.92
CA LEU A 415 43.52 -34.76 24.43
C LEU A 415 43.46 -33.28 24.87
N GLY A 416 44.41 -32.85 25.72
CA GLY A 416 44.37 -31.51 26.33
C GLY A 416 44.28 -30.33 25.35
N PHE A 417 44.87 -30.42 24.16
CA PHE A 417 44.72 -29.38 23.12
C PHE A 417 43.37 -29.47 22.40
N GLU A 418 42.80 -30.67 22.26
CA GLU A 418 41.49 -30.91 21.64
C GLU A 418 40.36 -30.34 22.52
N LEU A 419 40.50 -30.44 23.85
CA LEU A 419 39.60 -29.78 24.81
C LEU A 419 39.63 -28.25 24.70
N GLN A 420 40.82 -27.65 24.51
CA GLN A 420 40.95 -26.21 24.31
C GLN A 420 40.31 -25.74 23.00
N VAL A 421 40.38 -26.55 21.94
CA VAL A 421 39.69 -26.27 20.67
C VAL A 421 38.18 -26.37 20.85
N LEU A 422 37.68 -27.38 21.57
CA LEU A 422 36.26 -27.56 21.85
C LEU A 422 35.69 -26.41 22.69
N GLU A 423 36.36 -26.00 23.77
CA GLU A 423 35.93 -24.87 24.61
C GLU A 423 35.91 -23.54 23.82
N ALA A 424 36.89 -23.33 22.96
CA ALA A 424 36.93 -22.16 22.07
C ALA A 424 35.80 -22.16 21.02
N LEU A 425 35.38 -23.34 20.57
CA LEU A 425 34.25 -23.52 19.66
C LEU A 425 32.92 -23.30 20.39
N GLU A 426 32.75 -23.83 21.61
CA GLU A 426 31.56 -23.63 22.46
C GLU A 426 31.33 -22.14 22.81
N GLN A 427 32.39 -21.36 22.96
CA GLN A 427 32.29 -19.91 23.17
C GLN A 427 31.77 -19.14 21.94
N ARG A 428 31.85 -19.72 20.74
CA ARG A 428 31.50 -19.06 19.47
C ARG A 428 30.19 -19.56 18.88
N MET A 429 29.83 -20.81 19.17
CA MET A 429 28.59 -21.41 18.71
C MET A 429 28.15 -22.55 19.63
N ARG A 430 26.85 -22.85 19.62
CA ARG A 430 26.33 -24.06 20.26
C ARG A 430 26.82 -25.28 19.46
N VAL A 431 27.72 -26.06 20.07
CA VAL A 431 28.25 -27.29 19.47
C VAL A 431 27.23 -28.41 19.65
N PRO A 432 26.84 -29.15 18.58
CA PRO A 432 25.94 -30.31 18.70
C PRO A 432 26.57 -31.44 19.52
N SER A 433 25.75 -32.39 19.97
CA SER A 433 26.25 -33.58 20.66
C SER A 433 27.12 -34.45 19.72
N PRO A 434 28.02 -35.30 20.24
CA PRO A 434 28.83 -36.20 19.40
C PRO A 434 27.99 -37.11 18.50
N GLU A 435 26.82 -37.55 18.96
CA GLU A 435 25.87 -38.34 18.17
C GLU A 435 25.24 -37.52 17.04
N ASP A 436 24.88 -36.26 17.30
CA ASP A 436 24.35 -35.37 16.27
C ASP A 436 25.42 -35.04 15.22
N VAL A 437 26.69 -34.83 15.63
CA VAL A 437 27.80 -34.61 14.69
C VAL A 437 28.02 -35.84 13.81
N LYS A 438 27.90 -37.06 14.35
CA LYS A 438 27.93 -38.30 13.55
C LYS A 438 26.82 -38.33 12.51
N ARG A 439 25.57 -38.03 12.90
CA ARG A 439 24.42 -37.96 11.97
C ARG A 439 24.63 -36.92 10.86
N LEU A 440 25.17 -35.74 11.20
CA LEU A 440 25.48 -34.69 10.23
C LEU A 440 26.58 -35.12 9.23
N LEU A 441 27.61 -35.82 9.71
CA LEU A 441 28.68 -36.37 8.87
C LEU A 441 28.17 -37.49 7.97
N GLU A 442 27.29 -38.36 8.49
CA GLU A 442 26.62 -39.41 7.72
C GLU A 442 25.72 -38.81 6.62
N ALA A 443 24.96 -37.76 6.92
CA ALA A 443 24.17 -37.03 5.93
C ALA A 443 25.05 -36.44 4.82
N ARG A 444 26.19 -35.80 5.17
CA ARG A 444 27.16 -35.30 4.19
C ARG A 444 27.80 -36.42 3.38
N ALA A 445 28.11 -37.55 4.01
CA ALA A 445 28.68 -38.73 3.35
C ALA A 445 27.70 -39.35 2.36
N LYS A 446 26.42 -39.50 2.73
CA LYS A 446 25.35 -39.98 1.83
C LYS A 446 25.27 -39.14 0.55
N VAL A 447 25.32 -37.81 0.67
CA VAL A 447 25.30 -36.91 -0.49
C VAL A 447 26.58 -37.02 -1.33
N ASN A 448 27.75 -37.08 -0.70
CA ASN A 448 29.03 -37.20 -1.40
C ASN A 448 29.30 -38.59 -2.01
N GLN A 449 28.65 -39.64 -1.51
CA GLN A 449 28.71 -41.00 -2.06
C GLN A 449 27.78 -41.19 -3.27
N GLY A 450 27.07 -40.13 -3.69
CA GLY A 450 26.25 -40.16 -4.89
C GLY A 450 24.84 -40.72 -4.67
N ALA A 451 24.32 -40.76 -3.43
CA ALA A 451 22.93 -41.16 -3.20
C ALA A 451 21.90 -40.31 -3.97
N LEU A 452 22.30 -39.10 -4.38
CA LEU A 452 21.49 -38.17 -5.18
C LEU A 452 22.01 -38.01 -6.62
N SER A 453 22.89 -38.90 -7.09
CA SER A 453 23.46 -38.79 -8.44
C SER A 453 22.40 -38.99 -9.54
N SER A 454 21.32 -39.71 -9.24
CA SER A 454 20.14 -39.86 -10.10
C SER A 454 19.42 -38.53 -10.36
N ILE A 455 19.53 -37.57 -9.44
CA ILE A 455 18.97 -36.20 -9.52
C ILE A 455 20.06 -35.20 -9.97
N GLY A 456 21.22 -35.68 -10.46
CA GLY A 456 22.31 -34.80 -10.92
C GLY A 456 23.09 -34.10 -9.80
N VAL A 457 22.88 -34.47 -8.53
CA VAL A 457 23.61 -33.92 -7.38
C VAL A 457 24.81 -34.82 -7.06
N THR A 458 26.00 -34.31 -7.32
CA THR A 458 27.28 -35.03 -7.11
C THR A 458 28.02 -34.60 -5.85
N SER A 459 27.59 -33.52 -5.20
CA SER A 459 28.19 -32.98 -3.98
C SER A 459 27.20 -32.13 -3.16
N SER A 460 27.54 -31.87 -1.90
CA SER A 460 26.78 -30.95 -1.05
C SER A 460 26.68 -29.53 -1.63
N SER A 461 27.71 -29.07 -2.32
CA SER A 461 27.73 -27.77 -3.02
C SER A 461 26.80 -27.77 -4.24
N SER A 462 26.77 -28.87 -5.01
CA SER A 462 25.88 -28.99 -6.17
C SER A 462 24.42 -29.07 -5.74
N MET A 463 24.12 -29.69 -4.59
CA MET A 463 22.76 -29.73 -4.01
C MET A 463 22.24 -28.32 -3.70
N LEU A 464 23.06 -27.50 -3.05
CA LEU A 464 22.73 -26.10 -2.72
C LEU A 464 22.59 -25.23 -3.98
N GLN A 465 23.39 -25.51 -5.02
CA GLN A 465 23.27 -24.82 -6.31
C GLN A 465 22.01 -25.23 -7.07
N HIS A 466 21.67 -26.52 -7.11
CA HIS A 466 20.48 -27.04 -7.78
C HIS A 466 19.19 -26.46 -7.16
N ARG A 467 19.07 -26.45 -5.83
CA ARG A 467 17.91 -25.85 -5.16
C ARG A 467 17.80 -24.35 -5.41
N ARG A 468 18.92 -23.61 -5.35
CA ARG A 468 18.94 -22.18 -5.70
C ARG A 468 18.54 -21.93 -7.15
N HIS A 469 18.92 -22.84 -8.05
CA HIS A 469 18.53 -22.78 -9.45
C HIS A 469 17.02 -23.01 -9.61
N GLU A 470 16.45 -24.04 -8.99
CA GLU A 470 14.99 -24.28 -8.97
C GLU A 470 14.21 -23.09 -8.39
N GLU A 471 14.62 -22.56 -7.24
CA GLU A 471 13.98 -21.38 -6.61
C GLU A 471 14.06 -20.15 -7.51
N THR A 472 15.19 -19.98 -8.23
CA THR A 472 15.38 -18.89 -9.18
C THR A 472 14.44 -19.07 -10.37
N ILE A 473 14.39 -20.26 -10.98
CA ILE A 473 13.53 -20.55 -12.12
C ILE A 473 12.05 -20.37 -11.75
N ALA A 474 11.60 -20.86 -10.59
CA ALA A 474 10.25 -20.61 -10.10
C ALA A 474 9.97 -19.11 -9.97
N SER A 475 10.94 -18.35 -9.46
CA SER A 475 10.82 -16.88 -9.38
C SER A 475 10.75 -16.22 -10.75
N VAL A 476 11.50 -16.71 -11.76
CA VAL A 476 11.46 -16.19 -13.14
C VAL A 476 10.10 -16.47 -13.79
N LYS A 477 9.53 -17.66 -13.61
CA LYS A 477 8.18 -18.00 -14.08
C LYS A 477 7.14 -17.03 -13.55
N LEU A 478 7.19 -16.76 -12.24
CA LEU A 478 6.32 -15.79 -11.59
C LEU A 478 6.58 -14.37 -12.09
N ASP A 479 7.84 -13.97 -12.26
CA ASP A 479 8.18 -12.65 -12.77
C ASP A 479 7.57 -12.41 -14.16
N LEU A 480 7.66 -13.39 -15.08
CA LEU A 480 7.06 -13.28 -16.43
C LEU A 480 5.54 -13.07 -16.36
N ALA A 481 4.85 -13.85 -15.52
CA ALA A 481 3.40 -13.75 -15.35
C ALA A 481 2.97 -12.41 -14.74
N TRP A 482 3.67 -11.95 -13.69
CA TRP A 482 3.28 -10.72 -12.98
C TRP A 482 3.73 -9.44 -13.69
N HIS A 483 4.80 -9.46 -14.49
CA HIS A 483 5.10 -8.37 -15.43
C HIS A 483 4.05 -8.26 -16.53
N PHE A 484 3.54 -9.40 -17.02
CA PHE A 484 2.40 -9.39 -17.93
C PHE A 484 1.14 -8.83 -17.24
N MET A 485 0.80 -9.33 -16.04
CA MET A 485 -0.39 -8.86 -15.32
C MET A 485 -0.34 -7.38 -14.99
N SER A 486 0.82 -6.83 -14.60
CA SER A 486 0.94 -5.39 -14.33
C SER A 486 0.58 -4.54 -15.56
N SER A 487 0.86 -5.03 -16.77
CA SER A 487 0.57 -4.31 -18.02
C SER A 487 -0.91 -4.30 -18.44
N VAL A 488 -1.74 -5.21 -17.88
CA VAL A 488 -3.20 -5.32 -18.10
C VAL A 488 -4.03 -4.84 -16.90
N MET A 489 -3.41 -4.16 -15.93
CA MET A 489 -4.11 -3.59 -14.75
C MET A 489 -4.18 -2.05 -14.79
N THR A 490 -4.19 -1.44 -15.98
CA THR A 490 -4.31 0.03 -16.15
C THR A 490 -5.54 0.57 -15.47
N ASN A 491 -6.71 0.04 -15.83
CA ASN A 491 -7.97 0.60 -15.40
C ASN A 491 -8.22 0.32 -13.93
N LEU A 492 -7.77 -0.84 -13.43
CA LEU A 492 -7.74 -1.12 -12.00
C LEU A 492 -6.85 -0.12 -11.24
N ALA A 493 -5.65 0.17 -11.75
CA ALA A 493 -4.76 1.16 -11.16
C ALA A 493 -5.38 2.56 -11.17
N ARG A 494 -6.06 2.98 -12.26
CA ARG A 494 -6.83 4.24 -12.30
C ARG A 494 -7.91 4.30 -11.23
N VAL A 495 -8.62 3.19 -10.98
CA VAL A 495 -9.60 3.10 -9.88
C VAL A 495 -8.93 3.26 -8.51
N VAL A 496 -7.78 2.63 -8.28
CA VAL A 496 -7.04 2.82 -7.01
C VAL A 496 -6.50 4.25 -6.91
N GLU A 497 -6.05 4.87 -8.00
CA GLU A 497 -5.55 6.24 -8.07
C GLU A 497 -6.62 7.28 -7.72
N THR A 498 -7.89 7.08 -8.10
CA THR A 498 -8.96 8.01 -7.71
C THR A 498 -9.14 8.06 -6.20
N TYR A 499 -9.04 6.92 -5.51
CA TYR A 499 -9.04 6.89 -4.04
C TYR A 499 -7.81 7.56 -3.42
N VAL A 500 -6.62 7.33 -3.98
CA VAL A 500 -5.38 8.00 -3.52
C VAL A 500 -5.50 9.51 -3.66
N ARG A 501 -5.94 9.98 -4.83
CA ARG A 501 -6.20 11.40 -5.13
C ARG A 501 -7.18 12.00 -4.13
N SER A 502 -8.34 11.39 -3.97
CA SER A 502 -9.38 11.87 -3.06
C SER A 502 -8.91 11.95 -1.61
N ARG A 503 -8.15 10.95 -1.13
CA ARG A 503 -7.58 10.97 0.22
C ARG A 503 -6.59 12.14 0.41
N GLN A 504 -5.72 12.37 -0.57
CA GLN A 504 -4.75 13.48 -0.52
C GLN A 504 -5.46 14.83 -0.55
N ASP A 505 -6.48 14.97 -1.39
CA ASP A 505 -7.28 16.19 -1.48
C ASP A 505 -8.06 16.44 -0.19
N LEU A 506 -8.67 15.42 0.42
CA LEU A 506 -9.34 15.58 1.71
C LEU A 506 -8.40 16.08 2.81
N LEU A 507 -7.13 15.64 2.82
CA LEU A 507 -6.12 16.16 3.75
C LEU A 507 -5.82 17.64 3.48
N ARG A 508 -5.70 18.04 2.22
CA ARG A 508 -5.49 19.44 1.81
C ARG A 508 -6.70 20.32 2.16
N ILE A 509 -7.91 19.84 1.87
CA ILE A 509 -9.19 20.49 2.20
C ILE A 509 -9.29 20.68 3.72
N LYS A 510 -9.07 19.63 4.52
CA LYS A 510 -9.10 19.71 5.99
C LYS A 510 -8.04 20.67 6.54
N ALA A 511 -6.86 20.76 5.92
CA ALA A 511 -5.86 21.76 6.27
C ALA A 511 -6.33 23.19 5.94
N LEU A 512 -7.00 23.39 4.80
CA LEU A 512 -7.53 24.70 4.41
C LEU A 512 -8.67 25.13 5.34
N LEU A 513 -9.54 24.21 5.74
CA LEU A 513 -10.63 24.47 6.70
C LEU A 513 -10.13 25.01 8.04
N LYS A 514 -9.01 24.48 8.55
CA LYS A 514 -8.36 25.05 9.75
C LYS A 514 -8.00 26.51 9.54
N SER A 515 -7.43 26.84 8.39
CA SER A 515 -7.10 28.23 8.06
C SER A 515 -8.34 29.13 7.95
N ILE A 516 -9.46 28.62 7.40
CA ILE A 516 -10.73 29.35 7.20
C ILE A 516 -11.38 29.67 8.55
N TYR A 517 -11.35 28.74 9.51
CA TYR A 517 -12.11 28.88 10.76
C TYR A 517 -11.27 29.30 11.98
N GLU A 518 -9.97 29.54 11.82
CA GLU A 518 -9.07 30.11 12.83
C GLU A 518 -8.71 31.57 12.48
N GLY A 519 -9.59 32.51 12.81
CA GLY A 519 -9.25 33.94 12.87
C GLY A 519 -9.15 34.69 11.53
N THR A 520 -9.82 34.22 10.48
CA THR A 520 -9.92 34.96 9.20
C THR A 520 -11.14 35.90 9.16
N GLU A 521 -10.99 37.04 8.49
CA GLU A 521 -12.10 37.93 8.14
C GLU A 521 -13.10 37.22 7.23
N THR A 522 -14.39 37.57 7.35
CA THR A 522 -15.50 36.91 6.62
C THR A 522 -15.30 36.90 5.10
N ASP A 523 -14.76 37.98 4.53
CA ASP A 523 -14.54 38.08 3.08
C ASP A 523 -13.45 37.10 2.60
N LEU A 524 -12.42 36.87 3.42
CA LEU A 524 -11.37 35.89 3.14
C LEU A 524 -11.86 34.45 3.33
N GLN A 525 -12.87 34.23 4.17
CA GLN A 525 -13.50 32.92 4.31
C GLN A 525 -14.24 32.54 3.02
N VAL A 526 -15.05 33.45 2.48
CA VAL A 526 -15.78 33.23 1.22
C VAL A 526 -14.84 32.90 0.07
N LEU A 527 -13.76 33.68 -0.09
CA LEU A 527 -12.76 33.42 -1.15
C LEU A 527 -12.07 32.06 -1.01
N ARG A 528 -11.87 31.57 0.22
CA ARG A 528 -11.26 30.25 0.46
C ARG A 528 -12.25 29.11 0.27
N GLU A 529 -13.53 29.33 0.57
CA GLU A 529 -14.59 28.37 0.26
C GLU A 529 -14.80 28.26 -1.25
N GLU A 530 -14.68 29.36 -2.00
CA GLU A 530 -14.69 29.35 -3.47
C GLU A 530 -13.60 28.46 -4.05
N ILE A 531 -12.37 28.54 -3.52
CA ILE A 531 -11.25 27.66 -3.94
C ILE A 531 -11.61 26.18 -3.75
N LEU A 532 -12.37 25.83 -2.70
CA LEU A 532 -12.79 24.46 -2.47
C LEU A 532 -13.86 24.01 -3.48
N ILE A 533 -14.74 24.92 -3.90
CA ILE A 533 -15.75 24.65 -4.93
C ILE A 533 -15.07 24.47 -6.29
N ASP A 534 -14.10 25.32 -6.63
CA ASP A 534 -13.27 25.17 -7.83
C ASP A 534 -12.56 23.81 -7.85
N LEU A 535 -11.94 23.43 -6.73
CA LEU A 535 -11.31 22.11 -6.59
C LEU A 535 -12.32 20.96 -6.79
N ALA A 536 -13.54 21.08 -6.26
CA ALA A 536 -14.58 20.08 -6.46
C ALA A 536 -14.97 19.97 -7.94
N SER A 537 -15.10 21.11 -8.65
CA SER A 537 -15.38 21.15 -10.08
C SER A 537 -14.28 20.47 -10.90
N GLU A 538 -13.01 20.76 -10.59
CA GLU A 538 -11.86 20.10 -11.23
C GLU A 538 -11.88 18.58 -11.00
N ARG A 539 -12.27 18.11 -9.81
CA ARG A 539 -12.33 16.67 -9.50
C ARG A 539 -13.51 15.97 -10.14
N ILE A 540 -14.66 16.63 -10.26
CA ILE A 540 -15.79 16.11 -11.07
C ILE A 540 -15.34 15.94 -12.52
N TYR A 541 -14.66 16.94 -13.07
CA TYR A 541 -14.15 16.90 -14.44
C TYR A 541 -13.10 15.80 -14.64
N GLU A 542 -12.17 15.65 -13.71
CA GLU A 542 -11.16 14.58 -13.75
C GLU A 542 -11.81 13.20 -13.68
N LEU A 543 -12.78 12.99 -12.78
CA LEU A 543 -13.51 11.71 -12.71
C LEU A 543 -14.31 11.44 -13.99
N LYS A 544 -14.95 12.46 -14.59
CA LYS A 544 -15.63 12.30 -15.88
C LYS A 544 -14.65 11.95 -17.00
N THR A 545 -13.43 12.48 -16.95
CA THR A 545 -12.37 12.16 -17.90
C THR A 545 -11.89 10.71 -17.74
N VAL A 546 -11.73 10.24 -16.50
CA VAL A 546 -11.30 8.86 -16.21
C VAL A 546 -12.43 7.86 -16.48
N TYR A 547 -13.68 8.26 -16.25
CA TYR A 547 -14.89 7.44 -16.33
C TYR A 547 -15.95 8.09 -17.24
N PRO A 548 -15.70 8.15 -18.56
CA PRO A 548 -16.57 8.86 -19.51
C PRO A 548 -17.96 8.24 -19.61
N ASP A 549 -18.10 6.95 -19.29
CA ASP A 549 -19.35 6.19 -19.27
C ASP A 549 -20.23 6.48 -18.03
N LEU A 550 -19.68 7.02 -16.94
CA LEU A 550 -20.46 7.33 -15.73
C LEU A 550 -21.21 8.66 -15.86
N GLY A 551 -22.43 8.68 -15.36
CA GLY A 551 -23.27 9.88 -15.30
C GLY A 551 -22.85 10.85 -14.20
N ALA A 552 -23.37 12.07 -14.25
CA ALA A 552 -23.17 13.05 -13.19
C ALA A 552 -23.59 12.51 -11.80
N PRO A 553 -24.75 11.82 -11.62
CA PRO A 553 -25.14 11.34 -10.29
C PRO A 553 -24.14 10.38 -9.66
N ASP A 554 -23.56 9.45 -10.43
CA ASP A 554 -22.65 8.45 -9.87
C ASP A 554 -21.31 9.09 -9.49
N ILE A 555 -20.78 9.98 -10.34
CA ILE A 555 -19.56 10.75 -10.03
C ILE A 555 -19.77 11.62 -8.79
N CYS A 556 -20.91 12.33 -8.72
CA CYS A 556 -21.23 13.23 -7.62
C CYS A 556 -21.46 12.48 -6.31
N SER A 557 -22.16 11.34 -6.37
CA SER A 557 -22.37 10.45 -5.23
C SER A 557 -21.03 9.94 -4.70
N TRP A 558 -20.11 9.56 -5.59
CA TRP A 558 -18.77 9.11 -5.18
C TRP A 558 -17.98 10.22 -4.49
N ILE A 559 -17.95 11.45 -5.04
CA ILE A 559 -17.25 12.57 -4.41
C ILE A 559 -17.87 12.90 -3.05
N HIS A 560 -19.20 12.99 -2.98
CA HIS A 560 -19.91 13.28 -1.72
C HIS A 560 -19.66 12.19 -0.67
N ALA A 561 -19.59 10.92 -1.09
CA ALA A 561 -19.26 9.80 -0.22
C ALA A 561 -17.87 9.94 0.40
N ARG A 562 -16.87 10.37 -0.37
CA ARG A 562 -15.49 10.59 0.14
C ARG A 562 -15.34 11.82 1.01
N LEU A 563 -16.10 12.88 0.76
CA LEU A 563 -16.10 14.07 1.62
C LEU A 563 -16.83 13.81 2.94
N SER A 564 -17.85 12.95 2.93
CA SER A 564 -18.74 12.73 4.08
C SER A 564 -18.42 11.47 4.89
N ASP A 565 -17.34 10.75 4.54
CA ASP A 565 -16.95 9.48 5.17
C ASP A 565 -18.14 8.48 5.24
N GLN A 566 -18.75 8.22 4.07
CA GLN A 566 -19.83 7.23 3.90
C GLN A 566 -19.66 6.43 2.60
N ASP A 567 -20.47 5.38 2.42
CA ASP A 567 -20.51 4.61 1.17
C ASP A 567 -21.28 5.33 0.06
N MET A 568 -20.97 5.00 -1.20
CA MET A 568 -21.56 5.67 -2.37
C MET A 568 -23.10 5.54 -2.44
N THR A 569 -23.68 4.45 -1.92
CA THR A 569 -25.14 4.24 -1.95
C THR A 569 -25.84 5.15 -0.94
N ALA A 570 -25.27 5.27 0.26
CA ALA A 570 -25.73 6.21 1.27
C ALA A 570 -25.64 7.67 0.78
N ALA A 571 -24.51 8.04 0.17
CA ALA A 571 -24.31 9.36 -0.40
C ALA A 571 -25.32 9.71 -1.50
N LYS A 572 -25.58 8.78 -2.42
CA LYS A 572 -26.59 8.96 -3.48
C LYS A 572 -27.97 9.23 -2.90
N LYS A 573 -28.38 8.39 -1.94
CA LYS A 573 -29.67 8.54 -1.26
C LYS A 573 -29.78 9.87 -0.51
N GLU A 574 -28.69 10.34 0.09
CA GLU A 574 -28.66 11.64 0.75
C GLU A 574 -28.88 12.79 -0.24
N LEU A 575 -28.14 12.80 -1.35
CA LEU A 575 -28.25 13.82 -2.41
C LEU A 575 -29.67 13.87 -3.00
N ASP A 576 -30.29 12.71 -3.24
CA ASP A 576 -31.63 12.61 -3.79
C ASP A 576 -32.73 13.05 -2.81
N ALA A 577 -32.50 12.90 -1.49
CA ALA A 577 -33.52 13.10 -0.47
C ALA A 577 -33.48 14.49 0.20
N THR A 578 -32.34 15.19 0.16
CA THR A 578 -32.13 16.39 0.96
C THR A 578 -32.07 17.67 0.11
N PRO A 579 -32.66 18.80 0.57
CA PRO A 579 -32.66 20.05 -0.19
C PRO A 579 -31.26 20.52 -0.57
N SER A 580 -31.11 20.99 -1.81
CA SER A 580 -29.85 21.52 -2.32
C SER A 580 -29.52 22.88 -1.72
N PRO A 581 -28.27 23.14 -1.28
CA PRO A 581 -27.85 24.48 -0.91
C PRO A 581 -27.95 25.51 -2.04
N VAL A 582 -27.97 25.09 -3.32
CA VAL A 582 -28.17 25.98 -4.47
C VAL A 582 -29.51 26.73 -4.38
N PHE A 583 -30.52 26.09 -3.80
CA PHE A 583 -31.87 26.64 -3.63
C PHE A 583 -32.13 27.22 -2.24
N GLU A 584 -31.09 27.42 -1.43
CA GLU A 584 -31.22 27.94 -0.07
C GLU A 584 -32.02 29.25 -0.04
N GLY A 585 -33.10 29.27 0.75
CA GLY A 585 -33.99 30.44 0.88
C GLY A 585 -35.00 30.63 -0.27
N VAL A 586 -35.03 29.73 -1.25
CA VAL A 586 -35.95 29.77 -2.40
C VAL A 586 -36.94 28.60 -2.36
N VAL A 587 -36.45 27.35 -2.34
CA VAL A 587 -37.29 26.15 -2.36
C VAL A 587 -36.59 24.94 -1.74
N ASP A 588 -37.33 24.12 -1.00
CA ASP A 588 -36.83 22.91 -0.36
C ASP A 588 -36.90 21.70 -1.31
N THR A 589 -36.06 21.71 -2.36
CA THR A 589 -35.95 20.60 -3.32
C THR A 589 -34.50 20.15 -3.52
N PRO A 590 -34.26 18.86 -3.80
CA PRO A 590 -32.93 18.37 -4.17
C PRO A 590 -32.50 18.90 -5.55
N LEU A 591 -31.20 18.85 -5.83
CA LEU A 591 -30.66 19.19 -7.15
C LEU A 591 -30.87 18.01 -8.10
N VAL A 592 -31.60 18.22 -9.20
CA VAL A 592 -31.83 17.17 -10.21
C VAL A 592 -30.59 17.05 -11.09
N MET A 593 -29.59 16.29 -10.63
CA MET A 593 -28.28 16.16 -11.30
C MET A 593 -28.38 15.53 -12.69
N ASP A 594 -29.33 14.63 -12.92
CA ASP A 594 -29.57 13.99 -14.23
C ASP A 594 -29.92 14.98 -15.34
N ALA A 595 -30.47 16.15 -14.98
CA ALA A 595 -30.88 17.17 -15.92
C ALA A 595 -29.77 18.22 -16.21
N LEU A 596 -28.62 18.10 -15.55
CA LEU A 596 -27.51 19.04 -15.65
C LEU A 596 -26.35 18.42 -16.42
N GLU A 597 -25.63 19.27 -17.15
CA GLU A 597 -24.29 18.91 -17.63
C GLU A 597 -23.36 18.74 -16.42
N PHE A 598 -22.45 17.78 -16.50
CA PHE A 598 -21.61 17.37 -15.37
C PHE A 598 -20.63 18.46 -14.92
N ASP A 599 -20.27 19.40 -15.79
CA ASP A 599 -19.39 20.55 -15.53
C ASP A 599 -20.14 21.78 -14.99
N ASN A 600 -21.43 21.62 -14.66
CA ASN A 600 -22.22 22.70 -14.09
C ASN A 600 -21.74 23.04 -12.67
N TYR A 601 -21.32 24.29 -12.47
CA TYR A 601 -20.86 24.83 -11.19
C TYR A 601 -21.84 24.58 -10.03
N ALA A 602 -23.16 24.55 -10.29
CA ALA A 602 -24.16 24.28 -9.27
C ALA A 602 -23.98 22.90 -8.60
N ILE A 603 -23.46 21.90 -9.34
CA ILE A 603 -23.15 20.57 -8.81
C ILE A 603 -21.97 20.66 -7.82
N ALA A 604 -20.88 21.30 -8.23
CA ALA A 604 -19.70 21.48 -7.38
C ALA A 604 -20.04 22.27 -6.11
N TYR A 605 -20.84 23.33 -6.26
CA TYR A 605 -21.35 24.13 -5.16
C TYR A 605 -22.21 23.30 -4.19
N ASP A 606 -23.17 22.51 -4.70
CA ASP A 606 -24.05 21.67 -3.88
C ASP A 606 -23.25 20.71 -3.00
N ILE A 607 -22.35 19.93 -3.60
CA ILE A 607 -21.55 18.91 -2.91
C ILE A 607 -20.62 19.55 -1.89
N MET A 608 -19.84 20.57 -2.29
CA MET A 608 -18.85 21.17 -1.40
C MET A 608 -19.53 21.94 -0.26
N HIS A 609 -20.64 22.64 -0.52
CA HIS A 609 -21.32 23.39 0.53
C HIS A 609 -22.01 22.48 1.56
N ARG A 610 -22.52 21.30 1.15
CA ARG A 610 -22.99 20.26 2.09
C ARG A 610 -21.87 19.82 3.03
N PHE A 611 -20.70 19.51 2.47
CA PHE A 611 -19.51 19.15 3.26
C PHE A 611 -19.10 20.28 4.22
N LEU A 612 -19.02 21.52 3.75
CA LEU A 612 -18.68 22.68 4.57
C LEU A 612 -19.66 22.89 5.72
N ARG A 613 -20.97 22.76 5.49
CA ARG A 613 -21.98 22.83 6.56
C ARG A 613 -21.75 21.77 7.62
N THR A 614 -21.51 20.53 7.21
CA THR A 614 -21.22 19.42 8.13
C THR A 614 -19.96 19.68 8.96
N GLU A 615 -18.88 20.17 8.35
CA GLU A 615 -17.65 20.49 9.08
C GLU A 615 -17.81 21.69 10.03
N ARG A 616 -18.59 22.71 9.65
CA ARG A 616 -18.96 23.82 10.55
C ARG A 616 -19.73 23.31 11.77
N HIS A 617 -20.71 22.43 11.57
CA HIS A 617 -21.47 21.83 12.68
C HIS A 617 -20.57 20.98 13.60
N LYS A 618 -19.69 20.14 13.04
CA LYS A 618 -18.71 19.37 13.83
C LYS A 618 -17.78 20.27 14.64
N LYS A 619 -17.35 21.41 14.08
CA LYS A 619 -16.52 22.39 14.79
C LYS A 619 -17.26 23.01 15.98
N LEU A 620 -18.49 23.48 15.75
CA LEU A 620 -19.33 24.06 16.81
C LEU A 620 -19.56 23.07 17.95
N ALA A 621 -19.91 21.82 17.64
CA ALA A 621 -20.09 20.77 18.63
C ALA A 621 -18.80 20.51 19.45
N LYS A 622 -17.63 20.51 18.82
CA LYS A 622 -16.33 20.37 19.52
C LYS A 622 -16.03 21.56 20.43
N GLU A 623 -16.33 22.78 19.97
CA GLU A 623 -16.15 24.00 20.77
C GLU A 623 -17.10 24.01 21.98
N GLU A 624 -18.36 23.60 21.81
CA GLU A 624 -19.34 23.43 22.89
C GLU A 624 -18.85 22.40 23.93
N LEU A 625 -18.44 21.21 23.50
CA LEU A 625 -17.90 20.18 24.39
C LEU A 625 -16.63 20.65 25.13
N ALA A 626 -15.76 21.42 24.48
CA ALA A 626 -14.58 21.99 25.12
C ALA A 626 -14.93 23.05 26.17
N VAL A 627 -15.98 23.83 25.94
CA VAL A 627 -16.51 24.79 26.93
C VAL A 627 -17.14 24.05 28.10
N GLU A 628 -17.96 23.03 27.85
CA GLU A 628 -18.56 22.19 28.89
C GLU A 628 -17.50 21.50 29.76
N ALA A 629 -16.47 20.92 29.13
CA ALA A 629 -15.36 20.31 29.85
C ALA A 629 -14.61 21.33 30.74
N LYS A 630 -14.38 22.55 30.25
CA LYS A 630 -13.77 23.63 31.05
C LYS A 630 -14.67 24.05 32.21
N ILE A 631 -15.99 24.14 31.99
CA ILE A 631 -16.96 24.48 33.04
C ILE A 631 -16.97 23.37 34.10
N GLU A 632 -16.98 22.10 33.70
CA GLU A 632 -16.96 20.97 34.64
C GLU A 632 -15.63 20.88 35.39
N GLU A 633 -14.49 21.11 34.73
CA GLU A 633 -13.20 21.23 35.41
C GLU A 633 -13.19 22.38 36.42
N GLN A 634 -13.76 23.54 36.07
CA GLN A 634 -13.93 24.66 37.01
C GLN A 634 -14.84 24.28 38.16
N ARG A 635 -15.95 23.58 37.91
CA ARG A 635 -16.90 23.12 38.94
C ARG A 635 -16.27 22.08 39.87
N ILE A 636 -15.47 21.15 39.33
CA ILE A 636 -14.69 20.18 40.11
C ILE A 636 -13.60 20.91 40.91
N ALA A 637 -12.93 21.89 40.35
CA ALA A 637 -11.93 22.69 41.05
C ALA A 637 -12.57 23.54 42.17
N GLU A 638 -13.75 24.11 41.93
CA GLU A 638 -14.52 24.87 42.92
C GLU A 638 -15.10 24.01 44.02
N SER A 639 -15.64 22.82 43.71
CA SER A 639 -16.08 21.85 44.72
C SER A 639 -14.91 21.32 45.56
N LYS A 640 -13.74 21.07 44.95
CA LYS A 640 -12.50 20.78 45.69
C LYS A 640 -12.10 21.97 46.57
N ARG A 641 -12.18 23.21 46.08
CA ARG A 641 -11.89 24.43 46.86
C ARG A 641 -12.86 24.64 48.01
N SER A 642 -14.14 24.33 47.85
CA SER A 642 -15.14 24.46 48.93
C SER A 642 -15.04 23.33 49.96
N SER A 643 -14.47 22.18 49.59
CA SER A 643 -14.16 21.07 50.51
C SER A 643 -12.86 21.25 51.31
N LEU A 644 -12.01 22.22 50.95
CA LEU A 644 -10.76 22.53 51.66
C LEU A 644 -11.05 23.29 52.96
N ASP A 645 -11.38 22.55 54.02
CA ASP A 645 -11.43 23.06 55.38
C ASP A 645 -10.01 23.10 55.99
N VAL A 646 -9.69 24.19 56.70
CA VAL A 646 -8.43 24.38 57.43
C VAL A 646 -8.22 23.21 58.39
N LEU A 647 -9.27 22.80 59.09
CA LEU A 647 -9.18 21.68 60.05
C LEU A 647 -8.96 20.35 59.35
N SER A 648 -9.61 20.09 58.21
CA SER A 648 -9.33 18.90 57.38
C SER A 648 -7.90 18.86 56.88
N TRP A 649 -7.34 20.00 56.46
CA TRP A 649 -5.95 20.06 56.00
C TRP A 649 -4.97 19.82 57.15
N ILE A 650 -5.18 20.47 58.31
CA ILE A 650 -4.39 20.24 59.54
C ILE A 650 -4.50 18.77 59.97
N HIS A 651 -5.71 18.21 59.97
CA HIS A 651 -5.97 16.81 60.33
C HIS A 651 -5.28 15.83 59.37
N THR A 652 -5.30 16.10 58.06
CA THR A 652 -4.64 15.26 57.06
C THR A 652 -3.12 15.32 57.20
N LYS A 653 -2.56 16.52 57.42
CA LYS A 653 -1.11 16.69 57.66
C LYS A 653 -0.69 15.97 58.93
N SER A 654 -1.41 16.14 60.03
CA SER A 654 -1.13 15.46 61.29
C SER A 654 -1.30 13.94 61.17
N GLN A 655 -2.35 13.43 60.52
CA GLN A 655 -2.48 12.00 60.24
C GLN A 655 -1.32 11.47 59.38
N THR A 656 -0.84 12.23 58.39
CA THR A 656 0.29 11.83 57.56
C THR A 656 1.57 11.71 58.40
N VAL A 657 1.77 12.63 59.35
CA VAL A 657 2.87 12.59 60.32
C VAL A 657 2.74 11.39 61.27
N PHE A 658 1.54 11.09 61.76
CA PHE A 658 1.31 9.96 62.67
C PHE A 658 1.31 8.59 61.97
N ARG A 659 0.98 8.51 60.68
CA ARG A 659 0.96 7.27 59.88
C ARG A 659 2.29 6.93 59.23
N SER A 660 3.23 7.87 59.11
CA SER A 660 4.55 7.60 58.54
C SER A 660 5.40 6.76 59.51
N ILE A 661 5.32 5.44 59.39
CA ILE A 661 6.20 4.50 60.09
C ILE A 661 7.38 4.18 59.18
N GLY A 662 8.49 4.90 59.37
CA GLY A 662 9.80 4.55 58.80
C GLY A 662 10.10 5.06 57.37
N ARG A 663 11.27 5.68 57.21
CA ARG A 663 11.94 6.11 55.96
C ARG A 663 11.25 7.22 55.12
N VAL A 664 10.66 8.22 55.75
CA VAL A 664 10.33 9.50 55.08
C VAL A 664 11.21 10.60 55.68
N GLY A 665 11.92 11.36 54.85
CA GLY A 665 12.79 12.46 55.32
C GLY A 665 11.99 13.60 56.00
N PRO A 666 12.64 14.49 56.76
CA PRO A 666 11.96 15.52 57.58
C PRO A 666 11.13 16.52 56.75
N LYS A 667 11.49 16.71 55.47
CA LYS A 667 10.77 17.57 54.52
C LYS A 667 9.44 16.93 54.13
N GLY A 668 8.41 17.22 54.91
CA GLY A 668 7.03 16.73 54.71
C GLY A 668 6.34 16.37 56.02
N LEU A 669 7.12 16.04 57.05
CA LEU A 669 6.65 15.68 58.38
C LEU A 669 6.69 16.85 59.36
N GLU A 670 7.64 17.77 59.17
CA GLU A 670 7.73 18.98 59.98
C GLU A 670 6.77 20.05 59.46
N TRP A 671 6.25 20.84 60.40
CA TRP A 671 5.48 22.03 60.08
C TRP A 671 6.42 23.12 59.56
N THR A 672 6.22 23.58 58.32
CA THR A 672 7.10 24.56 57.67
C THR A 672 6.43 25.92 57.51
N MET A 673 7.20 26.96 57.17
CA MET A 673 6.62 28.27 56.83
C MET A 673 5.67 28.21 55.62
N ASN A 674 5.85 27.25 54.72
CA ASN A 674 4.95 27.06 53.59
C ASN A 674 3.59 26.47 54.05
N ASP A 675 3.63 25.65 55.11
CA ASP A 675 2.44 25.13 55.78
C ASP A 675 1.69 26.26 56.52
N ASP A 676 2.39 27.17 57.20
CA ASP A 676 1.79 28.38 57.79
C ASP A 676 1.11 29.25 56.74
N THR A 677 1.78 29.46 55.60
CA THR A 677 1.25 30.28 54.50
C THR A 677 -0.01 29.66 53.90
N LYS A 678 -0.04 28.32 53.75
CA LYS A 678 -1.21 27.59 53.29
C LYS A 678 -2.36 27.65 54.29
N CYS A 679 -2.09 27.44 55.58
CA CYS A 679 -3.07 27.60 56.65
C CYS A 679 -3.66 29.01 56.68
N ALA A 680 -2.80 30.04 56.64
CA ALA A 680 -3.22 31.44 56.63
C ALA A 680 -4.08 31.77 55.41
N ASN A 681 -3.73 31.25 54.22
CA ASN A 681 -4.51 31.44 53.00
C ASN A 681 -5.88 30.74 53.06
N LEU A 682 -5.93 29.50 53.58
CA LEU A 682 -7.18 28.76 53.78
C LEU A 682 -8.07 29.44 54.84
N LEU A 683 -7.49 29.93 55.93
CA LEU A 683 -8.19 30.71 56.96
C LEU A 683 -8.72 32.03 56.40
N ALA A 684 -7.89 32.77 55.68
CA ALA A 684 -8.29 34.03 55.03
C ALA A 684 -9.43 33.81 54.02
N TYR A 685 -9.37 32.71 53.26
CA TYR A 685 -10.45 32.30 52.37
C TYR A 685 -11.71 31.96 53.17
N TYR A 686 -11.62 31.12 54.20
CA TYR A 686 -12.76 30.77 55.06
C TYR A 686 -13.44 32.01 55.66
N VAL A 687 -12.66 32.96 56.18
CA VAL A 687 -13.16 34.22 56.74
C VAL A 687 -13.78 35.10 55.66
N LYS A 688 -13.18 35.17 54.46
CA LYS A 688 -13.73 35.92 53.32
C LYS A 688 -15.08 35.36 52.88
N THR A 689 -15.23 34.04 52.82
CA THR A 689 -16.44 33.36 52.33
C THR A 689 -17.56 33.30 53.40
N ASN A 690 -17.20 33.26 54.69
CA ASN A 690 -18.18 33.20 55.80
C ASN A 690 -18.37 34.55 56.54
N ARG A 691 -17.87 35.65 55.97
CA ARG A 691 -17.97 36.98 56.59
C ARG A 691 -19.44 37.38 56.81
N GLY A 692 -19.76 37.81 58.03
CA GLY A 692 -21.12 38.20 58.40
C GLY A 692 -22.04 37.04 58.82
N ARG A 693 -21.59 35.77 58.70
CA ARG A 693 -22.31 34.61 59.23
C ARG A 693 -22.42 34.73 60.76
N LYS A 694 -23.62 34.52 61.29
CA LYS A 694 -23.86 34.46 62.73
C LYS A 694 -23.29 33.13 63.23
N VAL A 695 -22.43 33.18 64.24
CA VAL A 695 -21.82 32.02 64.88
C VAL A 695 -21.92 32.15 66.38
N CYS A 696 -21.92 31.02 67.08
CA CYS A 696 -21.91 31.04 68.53
C CYS A 696 -20.59 31.63 69.04
N SER A 697 -20.63 32.57 69.98
CA SER A 697 -19.42 33.17 70.56
C SER A 697 -18.63 32.22 71.46
N ILE A 698 -19.24 31.09 71.88
CA ILE A 698 -18.64 30.11 72.79
C ILE A 698 -18.09 28.90 72.03
N CYS A 699 -18.86 28.34 71.09
CA CYS A 699 -18.45 27.12 70.36
C CYS A 699 -18.32 27.30 68.84
N ALA A 700 -18.50 28.52 68.32
CA ALA A 700 -18.42 28.84 66.90
C ALA A 700 -19.43 28.11 65.97
N GLU A 701 -20.35 27.31 66.49
CA GLU A 701 -21.40 26.66 65.68
C GLU A 701 -22.38 27.69 65.09
N ALA A 702 -22.87 27.41 63.89
CA ALA A 702 -23.89 28.22 63.25
C ALA A 702 -25.25 28.02 63.98
N PRO A 703 -25.86 29.08 64.54
CA PRO A 703 -27.10 28.96 65.27
C PRO A 703 -28.28 28.78 64.30
N THR A 704 -29.09 27.75 64.52
CA THR A 704 -30.42 27.59 63.91
C THR A 704 -31.42 28.46 64.69
N ASP A 705 -32.14 29.34 64.00
CA ASP A 705 -33.13 30.27 64.57
C ASP A 705 -32.62 31.15 65.73
N GLY A 706 -31.34 31.54 65.62
CA GLY A 706 -30.67 32.41 66.60
C GLY A 706 -30.42 31.74 67.95
N LYS A 707 -30.48 30.40 68.02
CA LYS A 707 -30.10 29.59 69.18
C LYS A 707 -28.92 28.70 68.81
N CYS A 708 -27.90 28.67 69.66
CA CYS A 708 -26.85 27.66 69.54
C CYS A 708 -27.42 26.33 70.07
N PRO A 709 -27.31 25.22 69.32
CA PRO A 709 -27.87 23.92 69.74
C PRO A 709 -27.24 23.40 71.03
N THR A 710 -25.99 23.76 71.33
CA THR A 710 -25.28 23.40 72.56
C THR A 710 -25.43 24.42 73.70
N HIS A 711 -25.57 25.72 73.40
CA HIS A 711 -25.45 26.80 74.40
C HIS A 711 -26.70 27.69 74.56
N GLY A 712 -27.79 27.42 73.82
CA GLY A 712 -29.06 28.11 73.99
C GLY A 712 -29.07 29.57 73.46
N ARG A 713 -29.90 30.42 74.11
CA ARG A 713 -30.28 31.77 73.65
C ARG A 713 -29.84 32.87 74.64
N SER A 714 -28.56 32.96 74.98
CA SER A 714 -28.06 34.10 75.78
C SER A 714 -27.66 35.27 74.86
N ALA A 715 -27.90 36.52 75.24
CA ALA A 715 -27.65 37.71 74.39
C ALA A 715 -26.18 37.91 74.00
N SER A 716 -25.25 37.25 74.71
CA SER A 716 -23.81 37.21 74.40
C SER A 716 -23.42 36.06 73.46
N SER A 717 -24.32 35.13 73.15
CA SER A 717 -23.99 33.84 72.51
C SER A 717 -23.88 33.87 70.99
N VAL A 718 -24.31 34.91 70.28
CA VAL A 718 -24.28 34.93 68.81
C VAL A 718 -23.60 36.21 68.30
N LYS A 719 -22.44 36.06 67.66
CA LYS A 719 -21.69 37.16 67.03
C LYS A 719 -21.62 36.95 65.52
N ARG A 720 -21.46 38.02 64.75
CA ARG A 720 -21.13 37.92 63.33
C ARG A 720 -19.64 37.69 63.19
N LEU A 721 -19.24 36.75 62.33
CA LEU A 721 -17.85 36.60 61.90
C LEU A 721 -17.39 37.92 61.26
N SER A 722 -16.50 38.64 61.95
CA SER A 722 -15.74 39.79 61.45
C SER A 722 -14.27 39.39 61.24
N ARG A 723 -13.52 40.25 60.54
CA ARG A 723 -12.11 40.02 60.17
C ARG A 723 -11.24 39.59 61.35
#